data_AF-A0A6J2YHT6-F1
#
_entry.id   AF-A0A6J2YHT6-F1
#
_cell.length_a   1.000
_cell.length_b   1.000
_cell.length_c   1.000
_cell.angle_alpha   90.00
_cell.angle_beta   90.00
_cell.angle_gamma   90.00
#
_symmetry.space_group_name_H-M   'P 1'
#
loop_
_entity.id
_entity.type
_entity.pdbx_description
1 polymer ?
#
loop_
_entity_poly.entity_id
_entity_poly.type
_entity_poly.pdbx_seq_one_letter_code
_entity_poly.pdbx_strand_id
1 'polypeptide(L)'
;MSELSDSDIGKSGSSTPKKKRAMRHELARDEKKSRKQLFSRKWMEEDIFKRWLLPTEDPAKAKCKVCQLNLGTKRSDLLSHGKSQKHLKNMNLTQITRPITEIFQSSKQDKNLIIADIRFTLLAASHNFSFSSIDHVTDTCKLSFSDSKIAKNMQLRRTKCTSILKNVLASTIKEALCGELKNNSFSILVDESTDISNYRYLCILVRYIYENKIKTELLDLIPIKADEGSAKGLYSLFKKCLTDFNLSVNNIVGYCSDNASVMMGNKESFKTYLLNENHHIVVNGCVCHSAHLIAAAASQELPSNIEALLQNISNYFSRSPKRQSVLEEFQQFMRAAQLKIISPSKTRWLALSNCVERLIDQWDVLLEVFRVAAFEDKNQVGNMIFNEMQNPYVKAYLLFLKHVLPIFNSFNAMFQSSKVLVDKMYVESRRFVKILCVNFVKPSCYTSEVELDLLNVFDPNVLLPVEEINVGLNTMNLLKDCIKADNEQFKLKCLKFYQVAVAQAFKRLPTKDKFYKNITFVQPQNALNVNLKHDIDEICNTFKNKIDPVKAITEYNNIKIYFSEEEKESLTCDDVITFWTTLLDMKNFNDEHLFRNISIVALIILTLTHGNADVERVFSIMTDVKSKKRNRLSPDTLSDILRVKIDLATKNKCCTSYAISESHFQKFNQFMYQFKTKNEATRSTAPKENVCDTDTSDSD
;
A
#
# COMPACT_ATOMS: atom_id res chain seq x y z
N MET A 1 -55.24 5.07 -21.89
CA MET A 1 -56.18 5.21 -23.03
C MET A 1 -55.65 4.32 -24.12
N SER A 2 -56.01 3.03 -24.15
CA SER A 2 -57.20 2.47 -24.83
C SER A 2 -57.16 2.82 -26.33
N GLU A 3 -57.29 1.95 -27.32
CA GLU A 3 -57.76 0.56 -27.52
C GLU A 3 -57.42 0.28 -29.03
N LEU A 4 -57.15 -0.94 -29.50
CA LEU A 4 -58.11 -1.84 -30.20
C LEU A 4 -59.00 -1.09 -31.23
N SER A 5 -59.25 -1.54 -32.46
CA SER A 5 -59.20 -2.86 -33.08
C SER A 5 -59.53 -2.77 -34.58
N ASP A 6 -59.08 -3.79 -35.33
CA ASP A 6 -59.76 -4.59 -36.38
C ASP A 6 -60.93 -3.96 -37.19
N SER A 7 -61.13 -4.27 -38.46
CA SER A 7 -61.38 -5.64 -38.94
C SER A 7 -61.71 -5.66 -40.43
N ASP A 8 -61.27 -6.74 -41.05
CA ASP A 8 -61.99 -7.64 -41.98
C ASP A 8 -62.79 -7.10 -43.16
N ILE A 9 -62.41 -7.60 -44.35
CA ILE A 9 -63.37 -8.32 -45.20
C ILE A 9 -62.72 -9.64 -45.63
N GLY A 10 -63.21 -10.75 -45.06
CA GLY A 10 -62.95 -12.09 -45.54
C GLY A 10 -63.76 -12.42 -46.81
N LYS A 11 -63.25 -13.35 -47.61
CA LYS A 11 -64.09 -14.37 -48.26
C LYS A 11 -63.27 -15.64 -48.54
N SER A 12 -63.86 -16.72 -48.05
CA SER A 12 -63.37 -18.09 -47.94
C SER A 12 -63.50 -18.87 -49.24
N GLY A 13 -62.39 -19.45 -49.68
CA GLY A 13 -62.35 -20.61 -50.58
C GLY A 13 -61.68 -21.77 -49.85
N SER A 14 -62.36 -22.91 -49.74
CA SER A 14 -61.92 -24.08 -48.95
C SER A 14 -60.59 -24.67 -49.46
N SER A 15 -59.48 -24.41 -48.74
CA SER A 15 -58.20 -25.04 -49.06
C SER A 15 -58.16 -26.48 -48.51
N THR A 16 -57.64 -27.41 -49.32
CA THR A 16 -57.51 -28.82 -48.93
C THR A 16 -56.57 -28.96 -47.72
N PRO A 17 -56.94 -29.73 -46.66
CA PRO A 17 -56.15 -29.83 -45.44
C PRO A 17 -54.70 -30.29 -45.69
N LYS A 18 -53.74 -29.65 -45.00
CA LYS A 18 -52.29 -29.89 -45.12
C LYS A 18 -51.90 -31.38 -45.06
N LYS A 19 -52.62 -32.18 -44.27
CA LYS A 19 -52.39 -33.63 -44.12
C LYS A 19 -52.68 -34.41 -45.41
N LYS A 20 -53.71 -34.04 -46.16
CA LYS A 20 -54.03 -34.65 -47.48
C LYS A 20 -53.04 -34.21 -48.56
N ARG A 21 -52.62 -32.93 -48.55
CA ARG A 21 -51.56 -32.41 -49.44
C ARG A 21 -50.19 -33.07 -49.18
N ALA A 22 -49.89 -33.39 -47.92
CA ALA A 22 -48.68 -34.12 -47.54
C ALA A 22 -48.63 -35.54 -48.12
N MET A 23 -49.76 -36.26 -48.11
CA MET A 23 -49.87 -37.61 -48.71
C MET A 23 -49.75 -37.59 -50.23
N ARG A 24 -50.12 -36.48 -50.88
CA ARG A 24 -50.02 -36.29 -52.35
C ARG A 24 -48.68 -35.69 -52.79
N HIS A 25 -47.75 -35.47 -51.88
CA HIS A 25 -46.45 -34.81 -52.15
C HIS A 25 -46.54 -33.36 -52.69
N GLU A 26 -47.62 -32.64 -52.39
CA GLU A 26 -47.91 -31.29 -52.89
C GLU A 26 -47.51 -30.16 -51.89
N LEU A 27 -46.58 -30.45 -50.97
CA LEU A 27 -46.08 -29.46 -50.01
C LEU A 27 -44.87 -28.72 -50.58
N ALA A 28 -44.89 -27.39 -50.46
CA ALA A 28 -43.74 -26.55 -50.81
C ALA A 28 -42.52 -26.87 -49.93
N ARG A 29 -41.32 -26.53 -50.40
CA ARG A 29 -40.03 -26.96 -49.78
C ARG A 29 -39.85 -26.42 -48.35
N ASP A 30 -40.39 -25.25 -48.12
CA ASP A 30 -40.52 -24.47 -46.90
C ASP A 30 -41.61 -25.02 -45.94
N GLU A 31 -42.57 -25.81 -46.43
CA GLU A 31 -43.58 -26.48 -45.59
C GLU A 31 -43.10 -27.83 -44.99
N LYS A 32 -41.90 -28.31 -45.36
CA LYS A 32 -41.29 -29.54 -44.80
C LYS A 32 -40.51 -29.21 -43.51
N LYS A 33 -41.00 -29.64 -42.34
CA LYS A 33 -40.27 -29.54 -41.07
C LYS A 33 -38.98 -30.38 -41.11
N SER A 34 -37.82 -29.73 -41.20
CA SER A 34 -36.52 -30.35 -40.92
C SER A 34 -36.42 -30.71 -39.44
N ARG A 35 -36.41 -32.00 -39.09
CA ARG A 35 -36.17 -32.47 -37.71
C ARG A 35 -34.77 -32.04 -37.28
N LYS A 36 -34.66 -31.18 -36.26
CA LYS A 36 -33.38 -30.86 -35.60
C LYS A 36 -32.94 -32.10 -34.81
N GLN A 37 -31.78 -32.67 -35.17
CA GLN A 37 -31.20 -33.80 -34.46
C GLN A 37 -30.68 -33.32 -33.10
N LEU A 38 -31.04 -34.00 -32.01
CA LEU A 38 -30.59 -33.65 -30.65
C LEU A 38 -29.39 -34.51 -30.25
N PHE A 39 -28.61 -34.04 -29.26
CA PHE A 39 -27.46 -34.75 -28.74
C PHE A 39 -27.87 -36.11 -28.16
N SER A 40 -27.27 -37.20 -28.66
CA SER A 40 -27.50 -38.53 -28.11
C SER A 40 -26.44 -38.89 -27.08
N ARG A 41 -26.86 -39.21 -25.84
CA ARG A 41 -25.94 -39.67 -24.79
C ARG A 41 -25.17 -40.93 -25.16
N LYS A 42 -25.72 -41.79 -26.04
CA LYS A 42 -25.05 -42.99 -26.55
C LYS A 42 -23.74 -42.66 -27.28
N TRP A 43 -23.60 -41.46 -27.85
CA TRP A 43 -22.34 -41.04 -28.49
C TRP A 43 -21.19 -40.90 -27.50
N MET A 44 -21.46 -40.70 -26.21
CA MET A 44 -20.40 -40.68 -25.18
C MET A 44 -19.85 -42.06 -24.88
N GLU A 45 -20.49 -43.12 -25.36
CA GLU A 45 -20.05 -44.51 -25.18
C GLU A 45 -19.33 -45.06 -26.40
N GLU A 46 -19.52 -44.44 -27.57
CA GLU A 46 -18.85 -44.83 -28.81
C GLU A 46 -17.37 -44.45 -28.81
N ASP A 47 -16.49 -45.39 -29.13
CA ASP A 47 -15.03 -45.21 -29.08
C ASP A 47 -14.52 -44.00 -29.87
N ILE A 48 -15.20 -43.65 -30.96
CA ILE A 48 -14.87 -42.52 -31.84
C ILE A 48 -15.16 -41.14 -31.22
N PHE A 49 -16.05 -41.04 -30.24
CA PHE A 49 -16.50 -39.77 -29.64
C PHE A 49 -16.27 -39.69 -28.13
N LYS A 50 -16.29 -40.83 -27.42
CA LYS A 50 -16.17 -40.98 -25.96
C LYS A 50 -14.98 -40.22 -25.35
N ARG A 51 -13.88 -40.11 -26.08
CA ARG A 51 -12.64 -39.50 -25.56
C ARG A 51 -12.66 -37.97 -25.53
N TRP A 52 -13.57 -37.30 -26.26
CA TRP A 52 -13.50 -35.84 -26.44
C TRP A 52 -14.84 -35.10 -26.52
N LEU A 53 -15.96 -35.79 -26.74
CA LEU A 53 -17.27 -35.18 -26.93
C LEU A 53 -18.04 -35.06 -25.60
N LEU A 54 -18.57 -33.88 -25.30
CA LEU A 54 -19.35 -33.56 -24.10
C LEU A 54 -20.71 -32.95 -24.47
N PRO A 55 -21.75 -33.12 -23.63
CA PRO A 55 -23.01 -32.41 -23.79
C PRO A 55 -22.87 -30.93 -23.40
N THR A 56 -23.78 -30.10 -23.90
CA THR A 56 -23.95 -28.69 -23.49
C THR A 56 -25.35 -28.47 -22.91
N GLU A 57 -25.57 -27.32 -22.28
CA GLU A 57 -26.90 -26.90 -21.81
C GLU A 57 -27.93 -26.82 -22.96
N ASP A 58 -27.47 -26.48 -24.17
CA ASP A 58 -28.27 -26.55 -25.41
C ASP A 58 -28.27 -28.00 -25.97
N PRO A 59 -29.44 -28.69 -26.03
CA PRO A 59 -29.54 -30.07 -26.51
C PRO A 59 -29.27 -30.23 -28.03
N ALA A 60 -29.24 -29.13 -28.79
CA ALA A 60 -28.90 -29.13 -30.21
C ALA A 60 -27.40 -28.85 -30.46
N LYS A 61 -26.59 -28.76 -29.40
CA LYS A 61 -25.15 -28.57 -29.48
C LYS A 61 -24.39 -29.61 -28.67
N ALA A 62 -23.13 -29.79 -29.04
CA ALA A 62 -22.17 -30.62 -28.35
C ALA A 62 -20.88 -29.82 -28.15
N LYS A 63 -20.06 -30.17 -27.16
CA LYS A 63 -18.78 -29.50 -26.91
C LYS A 63 -17.62 -30.46 -27.08
N CYS A 64 -16.58 -30.04 -27.79
CA CYS A 64 -15.31 -30.76 -27.81
C CYS A 64 -14.46 -30.33 -26.59
N LYS A 65 -14.15 -31.26 -25.68
CA LYS A 65 -13.26 -31.02 -24.51
C LYS A 65 -11.84 -30.61 -24.93
N VAL A 66 -11.37 -31.14 -26.06
CA VAL A 66 -10.00 -30.98 -26.54
C VAL A 66 -9.80 -29.68 -27.32
N CYS A 67 -10.82 -29.26 -28.08
CA CYS A 67 -10.78 -28.02 -28.87
C CYS A 67 -11.49 -26.84 -28.22
N GLN A 68 -12.27 -27.07 -27.15
CA GLN A 68 -13.13 -26.10 -26.48
C GLN A 68 -14.11 -25.39 -27.44
N LEU A 69 -14.58 -26.11 -28.47
CA LEU A 69 -15.53 -25.61 -29.48
C LEU A 69 -16.92 -26.23 -29.29
N ASN A 70 -17.96 -25.43 -29.51
CA ASN A 70 -19.34 -25.89 -29.60
C ASN A 70 -19.63 -26.32 -31.05
N LEU A 71 -20.14 -27.54 -31.21
CA LEU A 71 -20.41 -28.23 -32.46
C LEU A 71 -21.92 -28.47 -32.60
N GLY A 72 -22.38 -28.58 -33.84
CA GLY A 72 -23.73 -29.10 -34.12
C GLY A 72 -23.84 -30.59 -33.78
N THR A 73 -25.05 -31.03 -33.49
CA THR A 73 -25.39 -32.42 -33.12
C THR A 73 -25.64 -33.34 -34.31
N LYS A 74 -25.35 -32.91 -35.55
CA LYS A 74 -25.37 -33.84 -36.69
C LYS A 74 -24.14 -34.73 -36.63
N ARG A 75 -24.35 -36.04 -36.73
CA ARG A 75 -23.26 -37.03 -36.65
C ARG A 75 -22.16 -36.81 -37.70
N SER A 76 -22.52 -36.35 -38.90
CA SER A 76 -21.57 -35.95 -39.96
C SER A 76 -20.61 -34.86 -39.51
N ASP A 77 -21.14 -33.86 -38.80
CA ASP A 77 -20.40 -32.67 -38.39
C ASP A 77 -19.41 -33.06 -37.27
N LEU A 78 -19.86 -33.91 -36.34
CA LEU A 78 -19.01 -34.47 -35.29
C LEU A 78 -17.87 -35.33 -35.86
N LEU A 79 -18.16 -36.17 -36.87
CA LEU A 79 -17.14 -36.97 -37.56
C LEU A 79 -16.15 -36.09 -38.32
N SER A 80 -16.62 -35.04 -38.99
CA SER A 80 -15.76 -34.09 -39.72
C SER A 80 -14.82 -33.34 -38.76
N HIS A 81 -15.33 -32.93 -37.59
CA HIS A 81 -14.54 -32.28 -36.56
C HIS A 81 -13.46 -33.22 -35.99
N GLY A 82 -13.82 -34.47 -35.67
CA GLY A 82 -12.88 -35.47 -35.15
C GLY A 82 -11.72 -35.76 -36.11
N LYS A 83 -11.95 -35.63 -37.42
CA LYS A 83 -10.93 -35.79 -38.46
C LYS A 83 -10.14 -34.51 -38.78
N SER A 84 -10.48 -33.38 -38.16
CA SER A 84 -9.80 -32.11 -38.44
C SER A 84 -8.37 -32.10 -37.89
N GLN A 85 -7.43 -31.51 -38.64
CA GLN A 85 -6.02 -31.43 -38.26
C GLN A 85 -5.80 -30.76 -36.89
N LYS A 86 -6.59 -29.71 -36.59
CA LYS A 86 -6.56 -29.01 -35.30
C LYS A 86 -6.98 -29.94 -34.14
N HIS A 87 -8.00 -30.77 -34.36
CA HIS A 87 -8.47 -31.72 -33.37
C HIS A 87 -7.43 -32.82 -33.09
N LEU A 88 -6.88 -33.43 -34.14
CA LEU A 88 -5.86 -34.49 -34.02
C LEU A 88 -4.59 -34.00 -33.32
N LYS A 89 -4.12 -32.79 -33.62
CA LYS A 89 -2.96 -32.18 -32.96
C LYS A 89 -3.20 -31.98 -31.46
N ASN A 90 -4.37 -31.46 -31.07
CA ASN A 90 -4.71 -31.24 -29.67
C ASN A 90 -4.95 -32.56 -28.92
N MET A 91 -5.54 -33.56 -29.57
CA MET A 91 -5.74 -34.91 -29.04
C MET A 91 -4.41 -35.57 -28.64
N ASN A 92 -3.38 -35.47 -29.50
CA ASN A 92 -2.05 -35.98 -29.22
C ASN A 92 -1.36 -35.24 -28.07
N LEU A 93 -1.54 -33.91 -27.96
CA LEU A 93 -1.00 -33.14 -26.84
C LEU A 93 -1.59 -33.56 -25.48
N THR A 94 -2.89 -33.89 -25.44
CA THR A 94 -3.56 -34.37 -24.22
C THR A 94 -3.21 -35.80 -23.80
N GLN A 95 -2.69 -36.65 -24.70
CA GLN A 95 -2.21 -37.99 -24.34
C GLN A 95 -0.81 -37.98 -23.69
N ILE A 96 -0.03 -36.92 -23.92
CA ILE A 96 1.35 -36.80 -23.46
C ILE A 96 1.44 -36.12 -22.06
N THR A 97 0.45 -35.31 -21.68
CA THR A 97 0.42 -34.66 -20.36
C THR A 97 -0.25 -35.54 -19.30
N ARG A 98 0.57 -36.20 -18.46
CA ARG A 98 0.08 -36.77 -17.19
C ARG A 98 -0.40 -35.65 -16.26
N PRO A 99 -1.53 -35.82 -15.54
CA PRO A 99 -1.92 -34.90 -14.48
C PRO A 99 -0.81 -34.80 -13.43
N ILE A 100 -0.47 -33.58 -12.99
CA ILE A 100 0.57 -33.33 -11.97
C ILE A 100 0.29 -34.11 -10.66
N THR A 101 -0.98 -34.42 -10.38
CA THR A 101 -1.42 -35.23 -9.24
C THR A 101 -0.88 -36.67 -9.27
N GLU A 102 -0.72 -37.28 -10.44
CA GLU A 102 -0.17 -38.65 -10.55
C GLU A 102 1.35 -38.69 -10.37
N ILE A 103 2.06 -37.58 -10.62
CA ILE A 103 3.52 -37.47 -10.42
C ILE A 103 3.87 -37.48 -8.92
N PHE A 104 3.00 -36.93 -8.07
CA PHE A 104 3.23 -36.85 -6.62
C PHE A 104 2.88 -38.12 -5.85
N GLN A 105 2.12 -39.05 -6.44
CA GLN A 105 1.69 -40.29 -5.77
C GLN A 105 2.77 -41.38 -5.73
N SER A 106 3.89 -41.19 -6.43
CA SER A 106 5.01 -42.14 -6.43
C SER A 106 6.25 -41.50 -5.79
N SER A 107 6.69 -42.08 -4.66
CA SER A 107 7.87 -41.74 -3.82
C SER A 107 7.72 -40.58 -2.82
N LYS A 108 8.14 -40.83 -1.57
CA LYS A 108 8.56 -39.77 -0.64
C LYS A 108 9.62 -38.93 -1.36
N GLN A 109 9.28 -37.73 -1.80
CA GLN A 109 10.25 -36.83 -2.43
C GLN A 109 11.41 -36.57 -1.47
N ASP A 110 12.63 -36.61 -2.00
CA ASP A 110 13.85 -36.30 -1.24
C ASP A 110 13.73 -34.90 -0.63
N LYS A 111 13.86 -34.81 0.70
CA LYS A 111 13.77 -33.54 1.44
C LYS A 111 14.77 -32.51 0.89
N ASN A 112 15.95 -32.94 0.44
CA ASN A 112 16.96 -32.04 -0.12
C ASN A 112 16.52 -31.43 -1.46
N LEU A 113 15.75 -32.16 -2.26
CA LEU A 113 15.18 -31.65 -3.51
C LEU A 113 14.11 -30.60 -3.24
N ILE A 114 13.25 -30.85 -2.24
CA ILE A 114 12.23 -29.88 -1.80
C ILE A 114 12.91 -28.60 -1.29
N ILE A 115 13.95 -28.73 -0.47
CA ILE A 115 14.75 -27.59 0.02
C ILE A 115 15.32 -26.80 -1.16
N ALA A 116 15.91 -27.46 -2.15
CA ALA A 116 16.44 -26.79 -3.34
C ALA A 116 15.35 -26.01 -4.09
N ASP A 117 14.20 -26.63 -4.37
CA ASP A 117 13.09 -25.98 -5.07
C ASP A 117 12.56 -24.75 -4.31
N ILE A 118 12.43 -24.85 -2.97
CA ILE A 118 12.03 -23.73 -2.10
C ILE A 118 13.09 -22.63 -2.14
N ARG A 119 14.38 -22.97 -2.04
CA ARG A 119 15.50 -22.01 -2.08
C ARG A 119 15.55 -21.23 -3.39
N PHE A 120 15.44 -21.89 -4.53
CA PHE A 120 15.41 -21.22 -5.81
C PHE A 120 14.14 -20.37 -6.01
N THR A 121 13.02 -20.79 -5.42
CA THR A 121 11.78 -19.98 -5.42
C THR A 121 11.94 -18.73 -4.56
N LEU A 122 12.56 -18.83 -3.37
CA LEU A 122 12.94 -17.69 -2.55
C LEU A 122 13.87 -16.74 -3.30
N LEU A 123 14.92 -17.27 -3.94
CA LEU A 123 15.83 -16.48 -4.79
C LEU A 123 15.04 -15.70 -5.83
N ALA A 124 14.09 -16.36 -6.51
CA ALA A 124 13.29 -15.74 -7.55
C ALA A 124 12.40 -14.61 -7.02
N ALA A 125 11.76 -14.83 -5.87
CA ALA A 125 10.94 -13.84 -5.20
C ALA A 125 11.79 -12.66 -4.73
N SER A 126 12.87 -12.91 -3.97
CA SER A 126 13.71 -11.89 -3.32
C SER A 126 14.43 -10.98 -4.30
N HIS A 127 14.93 -11.53 -5.41
CA HIS A 127 15.78 -10.79 -6.37
C HIS A 127 15.06 -10.46 -7.68
N ASN A 128 13.72 -10.50 -7.70
CA ASN A 128 12.90 -10.13 -8.85
C ASN A 128 13.21 -10.94 -10.12
N PHE A 129 13.68 -12.19 -10.00
CA PHE A 129 13.88 -13.03 -11.17
C PHE A 129 12.54 -13.27 -11.87
N SER A 130 12.60 -13.34 -13.19
CA SER A 130 11.48 -13.79 -14.00
C SER A 130 11.24 -15.28 -13.74
N PHE A 131 10.00 -15.66 -13.41
CA PHE A 131 9.63 -17.08 -13.31
C PHE A 131 9.82 -17.83 -14.63
N SER A 132 9.80 -17.13 -15.77
CA SER A 132 10.12 -17.75 -17.06
C SER A 132 11.61 -18.06 -17.19
N SER A 133 12.48 -17.28 -16.55
CA SER A 133 13.92 -17.54 -16.55
C SER A 133 14.31 -18.73 -15.66
N ILE A 134 13.47 -19.09 -14.69
CA ILE A 134 13.70 -20.27 -13.83
C ILE A 134 13.84 -21.55 -14.63
N ASP A 135 13.13 -21.69 -15.75
CA ASP A 135 13.27 -22.85 -16.62
C ASP A 135 14.72 -23.01 -17.09
N HIS A 136 15.33 -21.93 -17.59
CA HIS A 136 16.73 -21.94 -18.02
C HIS A 136 17.71 -22.06 -16.86
N VAL A 137 17.43 -21.45 -15.70
CA VAL A 137 18.27 -21.58 -14.50
C VAL A 137 18.37 -23.04 -14.08
N THR A 138 17.23 -23.75 -14.02
CA THR A 138 17.22 -25.16 -13.64
C THR A 138 17.97 -26.03 -14.65
N ASP A 139 17.84 -25.78 -15.96
CA ASP A 139 18.62 -26.50 -16.97
C ASP A 139 20.13 -26.18 -16.88
N THR A 140 20.47 -24.92 -16.61
CA THR A 140 21.86 -24.49 -16.42
C THR A 140 22.48 -25.16 -15.19
N CYS A 141 21.75 -25.27 -14.07
CA CYS A 141 22.23 -25.98 -12.89
C CYS A 141 22.47 -27.46 -13.17
N LYS A 142 21.63 -28.12 -13.98
CA LYS A 142 21.84 -29.52 -14.39
C LYS A 142 23.12 -29.71 -15.21
N LEU A 143 23.37 -28.80 -16.13
CA LEU A 143 24.56 -28.84 -16.99
C LEU A 143 25.84 -28.48 -16.21
N SER A 144 25.76 -27.47 -15.33
CA SER A 144 26.90 -26.95 -14.58
C SER A 144 27.32 -27.87 -13.43
N PHE A 145 26.37 -28.55 -12.79
CA PHE A 145 26.60 -29.43 -11.65
C PHE A 145 26.22 -30.87 -12.00
N SER A 146 26.86 -31.39 -13.06
CA SER A 146 26.58 -32.71 -13.62
C SER A 146 26.99 -33.88 -12.70
N ASP A 147 27.69 -33.61 -11.60
CA ASP A 147 28.02 -34.55 -10.52
C ASP A 147 26.93 -34.59 -9.43
N SER A 148 26.16 -33.51 -9.27
CA SER A 148 25.14 -33.37 -8.22
C SER A 148 23.85 -34.14 -8.54
N LYS A 149 23.49 -35.08 -7.65
CA LYS A 149 22.20 -35.80 -7.71
C LYS A 149 21.00 -34.85 -7.58
N ILE A 150 21.11 -33.81 -6.75
CA ILE A 150 20.04 -32.83 -6.54
C ILE A 150 19.82 -32.02 -7.82
N ALA A 151 20.90 -31.51 -8.42
CA ALA A 151 20.81 -30.71 -9.64
C ALA A 151 20.18 -31.52 -10.79
N LYS A 152 20.66 -32.75 -11.03
CA LYS A 152 20.10 -33.67 -12.03
C LYS A 152 18.59 -33.89 -11.86
N ASN A 153 18.15 -34.10 -10.62
CA ASN A 153 16.76 -34.43 -10.30
C ASN A 153 15.87 -33.19 -10.14
N MET A 154 16.41 -31.98 -10.19
CA MET A 154 15.64 -30.75 -10.05
C MET A 154 14.60 -30.62 -11.18
N GLN A 155 13.35 -30.40 -10.83
CA GLN A 155 12.25 -30.22 -11.80
C GLN A 155 11.52 -28.88 -11.59
N LEU A 156 12.21 -27.91 -11.01
CA LEU A 156 11.68 -26.57 -10.85
C LEU A 156 11.51 -25.92 -12.22
N ARG A 157 10.27 -25.57 -12.53
CA ARG A 157 9.87 -24.83 -13.73
C ARG A 157 8.94 -23.71 -13.32
N ARG A 158 8.60 -22.80 -14.24
CA ARG A 158 7.75 -21.63 -14.02
C ARG A 158 6.49 -21.91 -13.19
N THR A 159 5.73 -22.95 -13.55
CA THR A 159 4.47 -23.32 -12.89
C THR A 159 4.71 -23.83 -11.47
N LYS A 160 5.65 -24.75 -11.29
CA LYS A 160 6.04 -25.28 -9.97
C LYS A 160 6.57 -24.16 -9.06
N CYS A 161 7.45 -23.30 -9.57
CA CYS A 161 7.98 -22.16 -8.84
C CYS A 161 6.87 -21.20 -8.39
N THR A 162 5.92 -20.90 -9.27
CA THR A 162 4.75 -20.07 -8.92
C THR A 162 3.89 -20.76 -7.85
N SER A 163 3.60 -22.05 -8.00
CA SER A 163 2.83 -22.81 -7.00
C SER A 163 3.50 -22.85 -5.62
N ILE A 164 4.82 -23.06 -5.57
CA ILE A 164 5.61 -23.03 -4.32
C ILE A 164 5.53 -21.64 -3.69
N LEU A 165 5.70 -20.58 -4.48
CA LEU A 165 5.59 -19.21 -3.98
C LEU A 165 4.23 -18.98 -3.31
N LYS A 166 3.14 -19.29 -4.00
CA LYS A 166 1.78 -18.98 -3.52
C LYS A 166 1.36 -19.87 -2.36
N ASN A 167 1.42 -21.18 -2.59
CA ASN A 167 0.74 -22.17 -1.76
C ASN A 167 1.65 -22.81 -0.71
N VAL A 168 2.95 -22.55 -0.76
CA VAL A 168 3.91 -22.98 0.27
C VAL A 168 4.43 -21.75 1.02
N LEU A 169 5.22 -20.89 0.37
CA LEU A 169 5.90 -19.77 1.03
C LEU A 169 4.93 -18.71 1.55
N ALA A 170 4.19 -18.06 0.65
CA ALA A 170 3.27 -16.97 1.01
C ALA A 170 2.16 -17.46 1.93
N SER A 171 1.61 -18.66 1.67
CA SER A 171 0.61 -19.28 2.54
C SER A 171 1.15 -19.57 3.95
N THR A 172 2.39 -20.07 4.12
CA THR A 172 2.98 -20.29 5.46
C THR A 172 3.17 -18.98 6.21
N ILE A 173 3.70 -17.94 5.56
CA ILE A 173 3.85 -16.61 6.17
C ILE A 173 2.48 -16.07 6.60
N LYS A 174 1.50 -16.17 5.70
CA LYS A 174 0.14 -15.67 5.95
C LYS A 174 -0.53 -16.37 7.13
N GLU A 175 -0.46 -17.70 7.21
CA GLU A 175 -1.05 -18.44 8.32
C GLU A 175 -0.34 -18.17 9.65
N ALA A 176 0.99 -18.03 9.64
CA ALA A 176 1.75 -17.65 10.83
C ALA A 176 1.30 -16.26 11.35
N LEU A 177 1.28 -15.26 10.47
CA LEU A 177 0.81 -13.91 10.79
C LEU A 177 -0.62 -13.93 11.33
N CYS A 178 -1.56 -14.59 10.64
CA CYS A 178 -2.94 -14.67 11.12
C CYS A 178 -3.05 -15.38 12.48
N GLY A 179 -2.23 -16.41 12.74
CA GLY A 179 -2.15 -17.06 14.05
C GLY A 179 -1.69 -16.09 15.14
N GLU A 180 -0.66 -15.29 14.87
CA GLU A 180 -0.14 -14.27 15.78
C GLU A 180 -1.17 -13.16 16.06
N LEU A 181 -1.92 -12.69 15.06
CA LEU A 181 -2.88 -11.59 15.21
C LEU A 181 -4.21 -11.98 15.88
N LYS A 182 -4.57 -13.27 15.89
CA LYS A 182 -5.84 -13.72 16.52
C LYS A 182 -5.89 -13.43 18.01
N ASN A 183 -4.75 -13.54 18.68
CA ASN A 183 -4.64 -13.40 20.13
C ASN A 183 -3.98 -12.08 20.56
N ASN A 184 -3.57 -11.24 19.60
CA ASN A 184 -2.85 -10.00 19.88
C ASN A 184 -3.63 -8.79 19.37
N SER A 185 -3.48 -7.67 20.08
CA SER A 185 -3.90 -6.37 19.58
C SER A 185 -2.92 -5.86 18.51
N PHE A 186 -3.42 -5.20 17.48
CA PHE A 186 -2.59 -4.67 16.40
C PHE A 186 -3.13 -3.35 15.85
N SER A 187 -2.24 -2.53 15.29
CA SER A 187 -2.61 -1.35 14.51
C SER A 187 -2.61 -1.67 13.03
N ILE A 188 -3.46 -1.01 12.25
CA ILE A 188 -3.52 -1.14 10.79
C ILE A 188 -3.02 0.13 10.10
N LEU A 189 -2.27 -0.04 9.02
CA LEU A 189 -1.96 1.02 8.07
C LEU A 189 -2.60 0.66 6.74
N VAL A 190 -3.44 1.56 6.22
CA VAL A 190 -4.21 1.30 5.01
C VAL A 190 -3.97 2.43 4.02
N ASP A 191 -3.58 2.10 2.80
CA ASP A 191 -3.43 3.09 1.73
C ASP A 191 -3.68 2.49 0.35
N GLU A 192 -3.94 3.37 -0.60
CA GLU A 192 -4.16 3.04 -1.99
C GLU A 192 -2.90 3.30 -2.84
N SER A 193 -2.67 2.44 -3.84
CA SER A 193 -1.63 2.69 -4.85
C SER A 193 -2.04 2.17 -6.21
N THR A 194 -1.42 2.71 -7.26
CA THR A 194 -1.63 2.28 -8.64
C THR A 194 -0.32 1.80 -9.23
N ASP A 195 -0.32 0.60 -9.82
CA ASP A 195 0.88 0.05 -10.45
C ASP A 195 1.09 0.54 -11.90
N ILE A 196 2.23 0.16 -12.49
CA ILE A 196 2.58 0.52 -13.87
C ILE A 196 1.63 -0.04 -14.94
N SER A 197 0.83 -1.05 -14.59
CA SER A 197 -0.17 -1.67 -15.45
C SER A 197 -1.58 -1.11 -15.19
N ASN A 198 -1.69 -0.01 -14.44
CA ASN A 198 -2.93 0.69 -14.10
C ASN A 198 -3.91 -0.14 -13.23
N TYR A 199 -3.38 -1.09 -12.45
CA TYR A 199 -4.17 -1.73 -11.39
C TYR A 199 -4.08 -0.91 -10.11
N ARG A 200 -5.24 -0.61 -9.51
CA ARG A 200 -5.34 -0.02 -8.18
C ARG A 200 -5.31 -1.10 -7.12
N TYR A 201 -4.67 -0.84 -6.01
CA TYR A 201 -4.52 -1.76 -4.88
C TYR A 201 -4.80 -1.06 -3.56
N LEU A 202 -5.49 -1.78 -2.67
CA LEU A 202 -5.60 -1.46 -1.25
C LEU A 202 -4.51 -2.26 -0.52
N CYS A 203 -3.51 -1.57 0.00
CA CYS A 203 -2.47 -2.17 0.82
C CYS A 203 -2.87 -2.08 2.29
N ILE A 204 -2.84 -3.21 2.98
CA ILE A 204 -3.14 -3.30 4.41
C ILE A 204 -1.91 -3.86 5.11
N LEU A 205 -1.23 -3.03 5.89
CA LEU A 205 -0.18 -3.46 6.81
C LEU A 205 -0.75 -3.55 8.22
N VAL A 206 -0.14 -4.43 9.01
CA VAL A 206 -0.41 -4.59 10.44
C VAL A 206 0.86 -4.34 11.21
N ARG A 207 0.73 -3.62 12.33
CA ARG A 207 1.81 -3.37 13.28
C ARG A 207 1.42 -3.92 14.65
N TYR A 208 2.27 -4.78 15.20
CA TYR A 208 1.99 -5.50 16.45
C TYR A 208 3.29 -5.85 17.16
N ILE A 209 3.19 -6.26 18.43
CA ILE A 209 4.33 -6.71 19.22
C ILE A 209 4.38 -8.24 19.20
N TYR A 210 5.58 -8.77 18.97
CA TYR A 210 5.88 -10.19 19.04
C TYR A 210 7.32 -10.38 19.51
N GLU A 211 7.54 -11.22 20.54
CA GLU A 211 8.86 -11.47 21.12
C GLU A 211 9.62 -10.16 21.44
N ASN A 212 8.97 -9.25 22.17
CA ASN A 212 9.50 -7.93 22.59
C ASN A 212 9.96 -7.04 21.44
N LYS A 213 9.45 -7.26 20.22
CA LYS A 213 9.77 -6.46 19.04
C LYS A 213 8.51 -6.02 18.34
N ILE A 214 8.53 -4.78 17.86
CA ILE A 214 7.49 -4.28 16.97
C ILE A 214 7.76 -4.79 15.57
N LYS A 215 6.80 -5.54 15.04
CA LYS A 215 6.79 -6.01 13.66
C LYS A 215 5.77 -5.21 12.86
N THR A 216 6.13 -4.88 11.62
CA THR A 216 5.18 -4.35 10.63
C THR A 216 5.19 -5.29 9.44
N GLU A 217 4.05 -5.92 9.16
CA GLU A 217 3.93 -6.96 8.12
C GLU A 217 2.76 -6.70 7.18
N LEU A 218 2.82 -7.26 5.97
CA LEU A 218 1.75 -7.18 5.00
C LEU A 218 0.63 -8.14 5.35
N LEU A 219 -0.53 -7.60 5.72
CA LEU A 219 -1.73 -8.41 5.89
C LEU A 219 -2.26 -8.85 4.54
N ASP A 220 -2.55 -7.90 3.64
CA ASP A 220 -2.86 -8.20 2.24
C ASP A 220 -2.67 -7.00 1.30
N LEU A 221 -2.54 -7.30 0.00
CA LEU A 221 -2.57 -6.34 -1.08
C LEU A 221 -3.72 -6.69 -2.03
N ILE A 222 -4.82 -5.96 -1.90
CA ILE A 222 -6.10 -6.32 -2.54
C ILE A 222 -6.28 -5.48 -3.80
N PRO A 223 -6.47 -6.08 -4.99
CA PRO A 223 -6.79 -5.31 -6.19
C PRO A 223 -8.18 -4.68 -6.04
N ILE A 224 -8.28 -3.37 -6.30
CA ILE A 224 -9.50 -2.59 -6.25
C ILE A 224 -10.13 -2.58 -7.65
N LYS A 225 -11.38 -3.02 -7.78
CA LYS A 225 -12.12 -2.86 -9.04
C LYS A 225 -12.61 -1.43 -9.21
N ALA A 226 -12.94 -1.06 -10.44
CA ALA A 226 -13.33 0.31 -10.79
C ALA A 226 -14.51 0.85 -9.95
N ASP A 227 -15.45 -0.01 -9.57
CA ASP A 227 -16.64 0.28 -8.77
C ASP A 227 -16.41 0.24 -7.24
N GLU A 228 -15.26 -0.28 -6.78
CA GLU A 228 -14.95 -0.51 -5.36
C GLU A 228 -14.09 0.62 -4.75
N GLY A 229 -13.73 1.66 -5.52
CA GLY A 229 -12.84 2.75 -5.09
C GLY A 229 -13.48 3.83 -4.20
N SER A 230 -14.71 3.63 -3.71
CA SER A 230 -15.35 4.50 -2.72
C SER A 230 -14.95 4.10 -1.30
N ALA A 231 -15.08 4.99 -0.31
CA ALA A 231 -14.78 4.66 1.08
C ALA A 231 -15.51 3.40 1.59
N LYS A 232 -16.78 3.25 1.21
CA LYS A 232 -17.58 2.06 1.51
C LYS A 232 -17.03 0.82 0.82
N GLY A 233 -16.64 0.92 -0.46
CA GLY A 233 -16.04 -0.18 -1.21
C GLY A 233 -14.73 -0.65 -0.59
N LEU A 234 -13.84 0.29 -0.26
CA LEU A 234 -12.56 0.01 0.42
C LEU A 234 -12.77 -0.65 1.79
N TYR A 235 -13.70 -0.13 2.61
CA TYR A 235 -14.04 -0.75 3.89
C TYR A 235 -14.63 -2.17 3.71
N SER A 236 -15.44 -2.38 2.68
CA SER A 236 -16.01 -3.71 2.39
C SER A 236 -14.93 -4.72 2.00
N LEU A 237 -13.94 -4.29 1.19
CA LEU A 237 -12.77 -5.11 0.84
C LEU A 237 -11.94 -5.45 2.09
N PHE A 238 -11.71 -4.47 2.95
CA PHE A 238 -11.02 -4.65 4.22
C PHE A 238 -11.74 -5.62 5.15
N LYS A 239 -13.06 -5.45 5.34
CA LYS A 239 -13.86 -6.37 6.16
C LYS A 239 -13.77 -7.79 5.63
N LYS A 240 -13.92 -7.97 4.31
CA LYS A 240 -13.79 -9.28 3.67
C LYS A 240 -12.42 -9.91 3.94
N CYS A 241 -11.35 -9.12 3.87
CA CYS A 241 -9.99 -9.57 4.20
C CYS A 241 -9.90 -10.09 5.65
N LEU A 242 -10.45 -9.36 6.62
CA LEU A 242 -10.49 -9.81 8.02
C LEU A 242 -11.31 -11.10 8.18
N THR A 243 -12.47 -11.20 7.52
CA THR A 243 -13.30 -12.42 7.53
C THR A 243 -12.56 -13.61 6.93
N ASP A 244 -11.91 -13.43 5.78
CA ASP A 244 -11.12 -14.48 5.10
C ASP A 244 -9.96 -14.97 5.99
N PHE A 245 -9.46 -14.13 6.89
CA PHE A 245 -8.37 -14.46 7.84
C PHE A 245 -8.85 -14.83 9.24
N ASN A 246 -10.17 -14.83 9.46
CA ASN A 246 -10.77 -15.06 10.77
C ASN A 246 -10.16 -14.16 11.86
N LEU A 247 -10.04 -12.87 11.54
CA LEU A 247 -9.56 -11.80 12.41
C LEU A 247 -10.72 -10.93 12.85
N SER A 248 -10.70 -10.51 14.12
CA SER A 248 -11.72 -9.63 14.69
C SER A 248 -11.33 -8.16 14.55
N VAL A 249 -12.29 -7.32 14.15
CA VAL A 249 -12.14 -5.85 14.16
C VAL A 249 -11.82 -5.34 15.57
N ASN A 250 -12.26 -6.05 16.62
CA ASN A 250 -12.00 -5.69 18.03
C ASN A 250 -10.54 -5.88 18.45
N ASN A 251 -9.71 -6.56 17.65
CA ASN A 251 -8.26 -6.65 17.91
C ASN A 251 -7.51 -5.44 17.35
N ILE A 252 -8.16 -4.61 16.55
CA ILE A 252 -7.57 -3.38 16.04
C ILE A 252 -7.57 -2.34 17.16
N VAL A 253 -6.41 -1.75 17.43
CA VAL A 253 -6.23 -0.70 18.46
C VAL A 253 -5.77 0.64 17.88
N GLY A 254 -5.28 0.62 16.63
CA GLY A 254 -4.82 1.81 15.93
C GLY A 254 -5.12 1.75 14.44
N TYR A 255 -5.39 2.91 13.84
CA TYR A 255 -5.59 3.07 12.40
C TYR A 255 -4.81 4.27 11.88
N CYS A 256 -4.09 4.07 10.78
CA CYS A 256 -3.40 5.15 10.08
C CYS A 256 -3.56 5.03 8.57
N SER A 257 -3.67 6.19 7.93
CA SER A 257 -3.73 6.33 6.48
C SER A 257 -3.19 7.70 6.05
N ASP A 258 -3.15 7.94 4.74
CA ASP A 258 -2.99 9.28 4.21
C ASP A 258 -4.18 10.17 4.64
N ASN A 259 -4.02 11.50 4.55
CA ASN A 259 -5.08 12.41 5.00
C ASN A 259 -6.16 12.62 3.90
N ALA A 260 -6.31 11.69 2.95
CA ALA A 260 -7.33 11.79 1.93
C ALA A 260 -8.74 11.73 2.55
N SER A 261 -9.69 12.46 1.95
CA SER A 261 -11.06 12.51 2.45
C SER A 261 -11.74 11.13 2.50
N VAL A 262 -11.44 10.27 1.52
CA VAL A 262 -11.95 8.89 1.44
C VAL A 262 -11.48 8.04 2.64
N MET A 263 -10.25 8.26 3.12
CA MET A 263 -9.64 7.47 4.19
C MET A 263 -9.87 8.07 5.59
N MET A 264 -9.79 9.39 5.72
CA MET A 264 -9.73 10.11 7.00
C MET A 264 -10.85 11.14 7.21
N GLY A 265 -11.72 11.33 6.23
CA GLY A 265 -12.83 12.29 6.27
C GLY A 265 -13.79 12.08 7.45
N ASN A 266 -14.61 13.09 7.74
CA ASN A 266 -15.56 13.05 8.87
C ASN A 266 -16.94 12.49 8.48
N LYS A 267 -17.19 12.26 7.20
CA LYS A 267 -18.43 11.69 6.66
C LYS A 267 -18.05 10.67 5.60
N GLU A 268 -18.70 9.52 5.64
CA GLU A 268 -18.57 8.46 4.61
C GLU A 268 -17.12 8.16 4.22
N SER A 269 -16.25 7.99 5.22
CA SER A 269 -14.84 7.64 5.06
C SER A 269 -14.54 6.26 5.66
N PHE A 270 -13.42 5.67 5.27
CA PHE A 270 -12.92 4.42 5.85
C PHE A 270 -12.85 4.53 7.39
N LYS A 271 -12.32 5.66 7.90
CA LYS A 271 -12.31 5.99 9.33
C LYS A 271 -13.69 5.86 9.96
N THR A 272 -14.71 6.50 9.38
CA THR A 272 -16.06 6.49 9.97
C THR A 272 -16.68 5.10 10.01
N TYR A 273 -16.48 4.30 8.96
CA TYR A 273 -16.98 2.92 8.95
C TYR A 273 -16.28 2.03 9.99
N LEU A 274 -14.96 2.19 10.15
CA LEU A 274 -14.19 1.45 11.16
C LEU A 274 -14.61 1.85 12.58
N LEU A 275 -14.76 3.15 12.85
CA LEU A 275 -15.18 3.65 14.15
C LEU A 275 -16.61 3.22 14.52
N ASN A 276 -17.50 3.02 13.55
CA ASN A 276 -18.85 2.52 13.80
C ASN A 276 -18.87 1.05 14.28
N GLU A 277 -17.84 0.26 13.95
CA GLU A 277 -17.73 -1.14 14.39
C GLU A 277 -16.81 -1.30 15.60
N ASN A 278 -15.80 -0.46 15.76
CA ASN A 278 -14.91 -0.46 16.91
C ASN A 278 -14.56 0.96 17.36
N HIS A 279 -15.13 1.38 18.50
CA HIS A 279 -14.88 2.69 19.13
C HIS A 279 -13.59 2.73 19.95
N HIS A 280 -12.93 1.59 20.17
CA HIS A 280 -11.74 1.44 21.02
C HIS A 280 -10.44 1.51 20.20
N ILE A 281 -10.35 2.49 19.30
CA ILE A 281 -9.22 2.67 18.38
C ILE A 281 -8.70 4.09 18.41
N VAL A 282 -7.39 4.22 18.23
CA VAL A 282 -6.74 5.51 18.01
C VAL A 282 -6.55 5.74 16.52
N VAL A 283 -6.98 6.89 16.01
CA VAL A 283 -6.93 7.22 14.58
C VAL A 283 -5.90 8.31 14.31
N ASN A 284 -4.92 8.00 13.47
CA ASN A 284 -3.77 8.88 13.20
C ASN A 284 -3.65 9.19 11.71
N GLY A 285 -3.60 10.47 11.37
CA GLY A 285 -3.20 10.90 10.02
C GLY A 285 -1.69 10.81 9.80
N CYS A 286 -1.26 10.91 8.55
CA CYS A 286 0.15 10.92 8.22
C CYS A 286 0.80 12.28 8.53
N VAL A 287 1.68 12.30 9.54
CA VAL A 287 2.46 13.51 9.93
C VAL A 287 3.30 14.03 8.77
N CYS A 288 3.90 13.14 7.98
CA CYS A 288 4.71 13.52 6.81
C CYS A 288 3.86 14.20 5.73
N HIS A 289 2.64 13.71 5.51
CA HIS A 289 1.70 14.35 4.61
C HIS A 289 1.22 15.71 5.16
N SER A 290 0.95 15.81 6.46
CA SER A 290 0.65 17.08 7.12
C SER A 290 1.78 18.10 6.93
N ALA A 291 3.04 17.72 7.17
CA ALA A 291 4.20 18.58 6.95
C ALA A 291 4.37 19.01 5.49
N HIS A 292 4.10 18.12 4.53
CA HIS A 292 4.06 18.48 3.12
C HIS A 292 3.00 19.55 2.82
N LEU A 293 1.78 19.39 3.35
CA LEU A 293 0.69 20.37 3.17
C LEU A 293 0.98 21.71 3.84
N ILE A 294 1.66 21.72 4.99
CA ILE A 294 2.10 22.95 5.66
C ILE A 294 3.07 23.72 4.75
N ALA A 295 4.09 23.04 4.22
CA ALA A 295 5.08 23.66 3.36
C ALA A 295 4.46 24.17 2.05
N ALA A 296 3.57 23.39 1.44
CA ALA A 296 2.85 23.78 0.22
C ALA A 296 1.98 25.02 0.45
N ALA A 297 1.22 25.07 1.55
CA ALA A 297 0.39 26.23 1.89
C ALA A 297 1.23 27.48 2.16
N ALA A 298 2.33 27.36 2.91
CA ALA A 298 3.23 28.48 3.20
C ALA A 298 3.84 29.06 1.91
N SER A 299 4.17 28.19 0.95
CA SER A 299 4.85 28.58 -0.28
C SER A 299 3.96 29.31 -1.28
N GLN A 300 2.63 29.17 -1.16
CA GLN A 300 1.67 29.96 -1.93
C GLN A 300 1.74 31.46 -1.60
N GLU A 301 2.32 31.83 -0.46
CA GLU A 301 2.52 33.23 -0.09
C GLU A 301 3.68 33.89 -0.87
N LEU A 302 4.60 33.07 -1.39
CA LEU A 302 5.70 33.53 -2.23
C LEU A 302 5.22 33.81 -3.67
N PRO A 303 5.95 34.64 -4.43
CA PRO A 303 5.59 34.91 -5.82
C PRO A 303 5.55 33.63 -6.69
N SER A 304 4.49 33.49 -7.49
CA SER A 304 4.25 32.29 -8.31
C SER A 304 5.32 32.03 -9.37
N ASN A 305 6.04 33.08 -9.79
CA ASN A 305 7.15 32.97 -10.74
C ASN A 305 8.33 32.17 -10.18
N ILE A 306 8.49 32.05 -8.85
CA ILE A 306 9.57 31.25 -8.26
C ILE A 306 9.39 29.76 -8.55
N GLU A 307 8.18 29.25 -8.36
CA GLU A 307 7.87 27.85 -8.69
C GLU A 307 7.89 27.63 -10.21
N ALA A 308 7.35 28.58 -10.98
CA ALA A 308 7.37 28.53 -12.44
C ALA A 308 8.81 28.47 -12.98
N LEU A 309 9.73 29.28 -12.45
CA LEU A 309 11.13 29.28 -12.84
C LEU A 309 11.79 27.91 -12.61
N LEU A 310 11.59 27.30 -11.44
CA LEU A 310 12.11 25.97 -11.12
C LEU A 310 11.61 24.92 -12.12
N GLN A 311 10.32 24.98 -12.47
CA GLN A 311 9.72 24.08 -13.47
C GLN A 311 10.27 24.36 -14.88
N ASN A 312 10.38 25.62 -15.28
CA ASN A 312 10.84 26.04 -16.59
C ASN A 312 12.30 25.62 -16.85
N ILE A 313 13.19 25.84 -15.88
CA ILE A 313 14.59 25.43 -15.97
C ILE A 313 14.71 23.90 -16.08
N SER A 314 14.01 23.16 -15.22
CA SER A 314 13.97 21.70 -15.31
C SER A 314 13.48 21.23 -16.69
N ASN A 315 12.36 21.77 -17.15
CA ASN A 315 11.76 21.41 -18.44
C ASN A 315 12.66 21.74 -19.63
N TYR A 316 13.41 22.85 -19.57
CA TYR A 316 14.32 23.29 -20.62
C TYR A 316 15.41 22.23 -20.89
N PHE A 317 16.00 21.66 -19.84
CA PHE A 317 16.99 20.59 -19.95
C PHE A 317 16.37 19.19 -20.07
N SER A 318 15.13 19.02 -19.63
CA SER A 318 14.44 17.74 -19.71
C SER A 318 14.32 17.28 -21.16
N ARG A 319 14.73 16.03 -21.42
CA ARG A 319 14.60 15.36 -22.73
C ARG A 319 15.41 15.97 -23.89
N SER A 320 16.37 16.87 -23.62
CA SER A 320 17.29 17.38 -24.65
C SER A 320 18.75 17.01 -24.32
N PRO A 321 19.29 15.93 -24.90
CA PRO A 321 20.70 15.56 -24.72
C PRO A 321 21.65 16.69 -25.13
N LYS A 322 21.30 17.44 -26.18
CA LYS A 322 22.08 18.61 -26.63
C LYS A 322 22.20 19.66 -25.52
N ARG A 323 21.09 20.08 -24.90
CA ARG A 323 21.10 21.10 -23.84
C ARG A 323 21.80 20.59 -22.57
N GLN A 324 21.75 19.29 -22.31
CA GLN A 324 22.50 18.68 -21.21
C GLN A 324 24.01 18.70 -21.47
N SER A 325 24.45 18.41 -22.70
CA SER A 325 25.86 18.54 -23.10
C SER A 325 26.35 19.97 -22.95
N VAL A 326 25.57 20.95 -23.43
CA VAL A 326 25.91 22.37 -23.28
C VAL A 326 26.05 22.74 -21.80
N LEU A 327 25.12 22.32 -20.94
CA LEU A 327 25.27 22.55 -19.49
C LEU A 327 26.56 21.94 -18.93
N GLU A 328 26.89 20.71 -19.31
CA GLU A 328 28.12 20.02 -18.87
C GLU A 328 29.39 20.75 -19.35
N GLU A 329 29.40 21.28 -20.57
CA GLU A 329 30.50 22.09 -21.13
C GLU A 329 30.69 23.39 -20.33
N PHE A 330 29.62 24.11 -20.02
CA PHE A 330 29.69 25.30 -19.17
C PHE A 330 30.13 24.98 -17.74
N GLN A 331 29.65 23.86 -17.17
CA GLN A 331 30.09 23.38 -15.86
C GLN A 331 31.60 23.12 -15.85
N GLN A 332 32.13 22.45 -16.89
CA GLN A 332 33.56 22.18 -17.03
C GLN A 332 34.37 23.47 -17.20
N PHE A 333 33.93 24.37 -18.08
CA PHE A 333 34.58 25.65 -18.33
C PHE A 333 34.68 26.51 -17.07
N MET A 334 33.60 26.59 -16.30
CA MET A 334 33.54 27.36 -15.05
C MET A 334 34.09 26.61 -13.83
N ARG A 335 34.63 25.39 -14.01
CA ARG A 335 35.12 24.51 -12.92
C ARG A 335 34.08 24.27 -11.83
N ALA A 336 32.80 24.23 -12.21
CA ALA A 336 31.71 23.89 -11.33
C ALA A 336 31.51 22.37 -11.26
N ALA A 337 30.81 21.90 -10.22
CA ALA A 337 30.45 20.49 -10.12
C ALA A 337 29.53 20.09 -11.28
N GLN A 338 29.79 18.92 -11.88
CA GLN A 338 28.99 18.38 -12.99
C GLN A 338 27.69 17.78 -12.44
N LEU A 339 26.66 18.61 -12.39
CA LEU A 339 25.43 18.31 -11.69
C LEU A 339 24.25 18.38 -12.66
N LYS A 340 23.47 17.30 -12.73
CA LYS A 340 22.19 17.32 -13.46
C LYS A 340 21.17 18.17 -12.72
N ILE A 341 20.37 18.92 -13.48
CA ILE A 341 19.23 19.66 -12.96
C ILE A 341 18.12 18.68 -12.54
N ILE A 342 17.58 18.91 -11.35
CA ILE A 342 16.53 18.09 -10.75
C ILE A 342 15.18 18.74 -11.03
N SER A 343 14.19 17.93 -11.39
CA SER A 343 12.83 18.42 -11.57
C SER A 343 12.10 18.53 -10.23
N PRO A 344 11.41 19.64 -9.96
CA PRO A 344 10.51 19.70 -8.81
C PRO A 344 9.41 18.65 -8.96
N SER A 345 9.11 17.95 -7.86
CA SER A 345 7.97 17.02 -7.81
C SER A 345 6.71 17.79 -7.39
N LYS A 346 5.63 17.66 -8.18
CA LYS A 346 4.33 18.27 -7.86
C LYS A 346 3.74 17.78 -6.52
N THR A 347 4.13 16.60 -6.06
CA THR A 347 3.54 15.92 -4.89
C THR A 347 4.48 15.77 -3.71
N ARG A 348 5.74 16.23 -3.82
CA ARG A 348 6.76 16.04 -2.76
C ARG A 348 7.63 17.27 -2.61
N TRP A 349 7.27 18.14 -1.67
CA TRP A 349 8.03 19.36 -1.35
C TRP A 349 9.46 19.08 -0.87
N LEU A 350 9.73 17.87 -0.35
CA LEU A 350 11.09 17.40 -0.06
C LEU A 350 11.99 17.42 -1.30
N ALA A 351 11.46 17.09 -2.48
CA ALA A 351 12.20 17.16 -3.73
C ALA A 351 12.52 18.61 -4.12
N LEU A 352 11.72 19.58 -3.65
CA LEU A 352 11.94 20.99 -3.94
C LEU A 352 13.21 21.52 -3.27
N SER A 353 13.52 21.12 -2.03
CA SER A 353 14.76 21.55 -1.35
C SER A 353 15.99 21.19 -2.17
N ASN A 354 16.06 19.94 -2.64
CA ASN A 354 17.15 19.49 -3.50
C ASN A 354 17.20 20.26 -4.82
N CYS A 355 16.04 20.63 -5.40
CA CYS A 355 15.98 21.45 -6.61
C CYS A 355 16.51 22.86 -6.36
N VAL A 356 16.10 23.49 -5.26
CA VAL A 356 16.50 24.84 -4.87
C VAL A 356 18.00 24.89 -4.56
N GLU A 357 18.51 23.95 -3.76
CA GLU A 357 19.94 23.83 -3.46
C GLU A 357 20.76 23.66 -4.74
N ARG A 358 20.38 22.70 -5.59
CA ARG A 358 21.03 22.42 -6.87
C ARG A 358 21.05 23.64 -7.78
N LEU A 359 19.95 24.38 -7.85
CA LEU A 359 19.84 25.55 -8.70
C LEU A 359 20.66 26.73 -8.18
N ILE A 360 20.70 26.95 -6.87
CA ILE A 360 21.57 27.96 -6.25
C ILE A 360 23.04 27.61 -6.48
N ASP A 361 23.43 26.34 -6.31
CA ASP A 361 24.82 25.89 -6.50
C ASP A 361 25.26 25.95 -7.97
N GLN A 362 24.31 26.06 -8.91
CA GLN A 362 24.55 26.17 -10.35
C GLN A 362 24.14 27.53 -10.91
N TRP A 363 23.84 28.51 -10.05
CA TRP A 363 23.20 29.76 -10.46
C TRP A 363 23.99 30.50 -11.54
N ASP A 364 25.29 30.68 -11.34
CA ASP A 364 26.16 31.44 -12.25
C ASP A 364 26.38 30.68 -13.57
N VAL A 365 26.51 29.35 -13.52
CA VAL A 365 26.57 28.50 -14.71
C VAL A 365 25.29 28.62 -15.53
N LEU A 366 24.13 28.52 -14.87
CA LEU A 366 22.82 28.61 -15.52
C LEU A 366 22.60 29.99 -16.12
N LEU A 367 23.03 31.07 -15.45
CA LEU A 367 22.97 32.43 -16.00
C LEU A 367 23.69 32.53 -17.35
N GLU A 368 24.90 31.98 -17.46
CA GLU A 368 25.67 32.01 -18.71
C GLU A 368 25.07 31.11 -19.79
N VAL A 369 24.60 29.91 -19.42
CA VAL A 369 23.88 29.02 -20.35
C VAL A 369 22.64 29.72 -20.93
N PHE A 370 21.85 30.38 -20.08
CA PHE A 370 20.64 31.07 -20.52
C PHE A 370 20.93 32.40 -21.23
N ARG A 371 22.06 33.06 -20.95
CA ARG A 371 22.55 34.20 -21.74
C ARG A 371 22.78 33.78 -23.19
N VAL A 372 23.54 32.71 -23.40
CA VAL A 372 23.81 32.17 -24.75
C VAL A 372 22.50 31.71 -25.41
N ALA A 373 21.64 31.01 -24.66
CA ALA A 373 20.34 30.59 -25.19
C ALA A 373 19.46 31.78 -25.62
N ALA A 374 19.53 32.91 -24.91
CA ALA A 374 18.75 34.10 -25.21
C ALA A 374 19.27 34.86 -26.43
N PHE A 375 20.59 35.11 -26.50
CA PHE A 375 21.18 36.00 -27.51
C PHE A 375 21.69 35.27 -28.75
N GLU A 376 22.32 34.09 -28.59
CA GLU A 376 22.90 33.34 -29.71
C GLU A 376 21.86 32.41 -30.35
N ASP A 377 21.21 31.57 -29.54
CA ASP A 377 20.21 30.61 -30.03
C ASP A 377 18.84 31.26 -30.31
N LYS A 378 18.64 32.51 -29.88
CA LYS A 378 17.35 33.24 -29.96
C LYS A 378 16.18 32.42 -29.39
N ASN A 379 16.44 31.64 -28.36
CA ASN A 379 15.46 30.76 -27.76
C ASN A 379 14.51 31.55 -26.85
N GLN A 380 13.23 31.61 -27.21
CA GLN A 380 12.23 32.37 -26.43
C GLN A 380 12.13 31.91 -24.97
N VAL A 381 12.16 30.60 -24.71
CA VAL A 381 12.08 30.05 -23.35
C VAL A 381 13.37 30.38 -22.57
N GLY A 382 14.53 30.26 -23.21
CA GLY A 382 15.82 30.65 -22.62
C GLY A 382 15.87 32.14 -22.28
N ASN A 383 15.34 33.00 -23.14
CA ASN A 383 15.25 34.44 -22.91
C ASN A 383 14.32 34.78 -21.73
N MET A 384 13.15 34.13 -21.62
CA MET A 384 12.26 34.31 -20.47
C MET A 384 12.96 33.93 -19.15
N ILE A 385 13.60 32.75 -19.12
CA ILE A 385 14.33 32.27 -17.94
C ILE A 385 15.48 33.21 -17.58
N PHE A 386 16.25 33.66 -18.57
CA PHE A 386 17.36 34.59 -18.36
C PHE A 386 16.90 35.89 -17.69
N ASN A 387 15.83 36.50 -18.21
CA ASN A 387 15.27 37.73 -17.65
C ASN A 387 14.77 37.54 -16.21
N GLU A 388 14.16 36.39 -15.88
CA GLU A 388 13.76 36.07 -14.51
C GLU A 388 14.96 35.90 -13.57
N MET A 389 16.01 35.22 -14.03
CA MET A 389 17.24 35.01 -13.25
C MET A 389 18.06 36.29 -13.04
N GLN A 390 17.87 37.33 -13.85
CA GLN A 390 18.51 38.63 -13.62
C GLN A 390 17.90 39.39 -12.43
N ASN A 391 16.67 39.06 -12.03
CA ASN A 391 16.03 39.74 -10.91
C ASN A 391 16.65 39.27 -9.57
N PRO A 392 17.28 40.17 -8.79
CA PRO A 392 17.93 39.78 -7.54
C PRO A 392 16.94 39.23 -6.50
N TYR A 393 15.67 39.65 -6.52
CA TYR A 393 14.66 39.13 -5.59
C TYR A 393 14.28 37.68 -5.88
N VAL A 394 14.37 37.24 -7.15
CA VAL A 394 14.16 35.83 -7.49
C VAL A 394 15.23 34.96 -6.83
N LYS A 395 16.50 35.38 -6.92
CA LYS A 395 17.61 34.73 -6.21
C LYS A 395 17.40 34.81 -4.70
N ALA A 396 16.93 35.94 -4.17
CA ALA A 396 16.65 36.11 -2.74
C ALA A 396 15.56 35.14 -2.24
N TYR A 397 14.47 34.94 -2.97
CA TYR A 397 13.41 33.99 -2.60
C TYR A 397 13.90 32.54 -2.62
N LEU A 398 14.75 32.19 -3.59
CA LEU A 398 15.37 30.86 -3.65
C LEU A 398 16.36 30.64 -2.52
N LEU A 399 17.14 31.66 -2.12
CA LEU A 399 18.01 31.61 -0.94
C LEU A 399 17.21 31.50 0.36
N PHE A 400 16.08 32.20 0.47
CA PHE A 400 15.15 32.05 1.57
C PHE A 400 14.58 30.63 1.64
N LEU A 401 14.15 30.06 0.50
CA LEU A 401 13.72 28.67 0.42
C LEU A 401 14.85 27.70 0.83
N LYS A 402 16.08 27.92 0.37
CA LYS A 402 17.27 27.14 0.78
C LYS A 402 17.50 27.20 2.30
N HIS A 403 17.15 28.30 2.96
CA HIS A 403 17.25 28.45 4.40
C HIS A 403 16.12 27.73 5.17
N VAL A 404 14.87 27.86 4.71
CA VAL A 404 13.69 27.41 5.49
C VAL A 404 13.28 25.96 5.23
N LEU A 405 13.46 25.46 4.00
CA LEU A 405 13.07 24.09 3.64
C LEU A 405 13.78 22.98 4.44
N PRO A 406 15.05 23.12 4.84
CA PRO A 406 15.72 22.15 5.72
C PRO A 406 14.98 21.88 7.05
N ILE A 407 14.23 22.86 7.58
CA ILE A 407 13.43 22.68 8.81
C ILE A 407 12.32 21.64 8.56
N PHE A 408 11.60 21.76 7.44
CA PHE A 408 10.56 20.82 7.03
C PHE A 408 11.13 19.44 6.69
N ASN A 409 12.27 19.41 6.00
CA ASN A 409 12.92 18.15 5.62
C ASN A 409 13.38 17.35 6.83
N SER A 410 13.97 18.02 7.82
CA SER A 410 14.46 17.38 9.05
C SER A 410 13.31 16.75 9.83
N PHE A 411 12.19 17.47 9.97
CA PHE A 411 10.98 16.96 10.61
C PHE A 411 10.40 15.75 9.86
N ASN A 412 10.30 15.83 8.53
CA ASN A 412 9.82 14.72 7.71
C ASN A 412 10.75 13.49 7.76
N ALA A 413 12.07 13.69 7.64
CA ALA A 413 13.05 12.62 7.63
C ALA A 413 12.99 11.80 8.94
N MET A 414 12.79 12.47 10.07
CA MET A 414 12.59 11.81 11.36
C MET A 414 11.37 10.88 11.36
N PHE A 415 10.20 11.36 10.93
CA PHE A 415 8.95 10.60 10.87
C PHE A 415 8.82 9.68 9.64
N GLN A 416 9.81 9.69 8.74
CA GLN A 416 9.95 8.68 7.67
C GLN A 416 10.82 7.50 8.09
N SER A 417 11.49 7.58 9.24
CA SER A 417 12.30 6.48 9.76
C SER A 417 11.45 5.26 10.10
N SER A 418 12.09 4.08 10.21
CA SER A 418 11.43 2.86 10.68
C SER A 418 11.33 2.76 12.20
N LYS A 419 11.76 3.80 12.93
CA LYS A 419 11.73 3.83 14.40
C LYS A 419 10.31 4.06 14.90
N VAL A 420 10.04 3.63 16.12
CA VAL A 420 8.76 3.88 16.80
C VAL A 420 8.86 5.26 17.46
N LEU A 421 8.12 6.23 16.91
CA LEU A 421 8.23 7.66 17.29
C LEU A 421 6.88 8.29 17.66
N VAL A 422 5.86 7.49 17.94
CA VAL A 422 4.53 8.00 18.27
C VAL A 422 4.54 8.84 19.55
N ASP A 423 5.33 8.45 20.54
CA ASP A 423 5.56 9.18 21.79
C ASP A 423 6.28 10.53 21.56
N LYS A 424 7.05 10.63 20.46
CA LYS A 424 7.77 11.85 20.09
C LYS A 424 6.91 12.83 19.29
N MET A 425 5.76 12.41 18.76
CA MET A 425 4.93 13.25 17.88
C MET A 425 4.57 14.60 18.49
N TYR A 426 4.14 14.64 19.75
CA TYR A 426 3.78 15.88 20.44
C TYR A 426 4.98 16.82 20.59
N VAL A 427 6.06 16.31 21.19
CA VAL A 427 7.26 17.08 21.52
C VAL A 427 7.93 17.63 20.27
N GLU A 428 8.09 16.79 19.25
CA GLU A 428 8.74 17.19 18.00
C GLU A 428 7.88 18.13 17.16
N SER A 429 6.55 17.99 17.17
CA SER A 429 5.65 18.93 16.50
C SER A 429 5.74 20.32 17.12
N ARG A 430 5.81 20.41 18.46
CA ARG A 430 6.00 21.69 19.15
C ARG A 430 7.39 22.26 18.89
N ARG A 431 8.43 21.41 18.88
CA ARG A 431 9.79 21.84 18.52
C ARG A 431 9.86 22.39 17.11
N PHE A 432 9.22 21.74 16.14
CA PHE A 432 9.10 22.22 14.77
C PHE A 432 8.47 23.62 14.70
N VAL A 433 7.37 23.85 15.42
CA VAL A 433 6.75 25.19 15.51
C VAL A 433 7.69 26.20 16.15
N LYS A 434 8.34 25.87 17.27
CA LYS A 434 9.29 26.79 17.94
C LYS A 434 10.44 27.18 17.02
N ILE A 435 11.02 26.23 16.27
CA ILE A 435 12.09 26.50 15.30
C ILE A 435 11.62 27.48 14.21
N LEU A 436 10.36 27.38 13.74
CA LEU A 436 9.80 28.36 12.82
C LEU A 436 9.63 29.74 13.49
N CYS A 437 9.08 29.78 14.70
CA CYS A 437 8.82 31.02 15.47
C CYS A 437 10.08 31.84 15.73
N VAL A 438 11.24 31.20 15.97
CA VAL A 438 12.54 31.88 16.17
C VAL A 438 12.85 32.91 15.08
N ASN A 439 12.33 32.72 13.86
CA ASN A 439 12.65 33.60 12.73
C ASN A 439 11.84 34.90 12.68
N PHE A 440 10.73 35.01 13.40
CA PHE A 440 9.79 36.12 13.20
C PHE A 440 8.91 36.49 14.42
N VAL A 441 8.98 35.73 15.50
CA VAL A 441 8.19 35.92 16.73
C VAL A 441 9.11 36.32 17.88
N LYS A 442 8.61 37.17 18.79
CA LYS A 442 9.32 37.52 20.03
C LYS A 442 9.54 36.28 20.91
N PRO A 443 10.76 36.06 21.47
CA PRO A 443 11.05 34.88 22.30
C PRO A 443 10.08 34.65 23.47
N SER A 444 9.59 35.72 24.09
CA SER A 444 8.63 35.68 25.20
C SER A 444 7.23 35.12 24.84
N CYS A 445 6.99 34.76 23.58
CA CYS A 445 5.69 34.30 23.09
C CYS A 445 5.67 32.83 22.66
N TYR A 446 6.78 32.09 22.78
CA TYR A 446 6.82 30.66 22.40
C TYR A 446 7.77 29.81 23.26
N THR A 447 8.32 30.37 24.34
CA THR A 447 9.29 29.64 25.17
C THR A 447 8.58 28.67 26.10
N SER A 448 7.53 29.12 26.78
CA SER A 448 6.71 28.28 27.67
C SER A 448 5.65 27.48 26.90
N GLU A 449 5.06 26.45 27.55
CA GLU A 449 3.97 25.69 26.94
C GLU A 449 2.71 26.52 26.75
N VAL A 450 2.39 27.35 27.76
CA VAL A 450 1.17 28.17 27.80
C VAL A 450 1.19 29.23 26.71
N GLU A 451 2.32 29.92 26.54
CA GLU A 451 2.49 30.90 25.47
C GLU A 451 2.27 30.28 24.09
N LEU A 452 2.88 29.13 23.84
CA LEU A 452 2.77 28.46 22.54
C LEU A 452 1.32 28.01 22.25
N ASP A 453 0.56 27.66 23.28
CA ASP A 453 -0.85 27.29 23.14
C ASP A 453 -1.75 28.50 22.86
N LEU A 454 -1.39 29.68 23.36
CA LEU A 454 -2.11 30.94 23.13
C LEU A 454 -1.59 31.73 21.91
N LEU A 455 -0.50 31.27 21.28
CA LEU A 455 0.18 31.97 20.21
C LEU A 455 -0.74 32.25 19.01
N ASN A 456 -0.95 33.54 18.71
CA ASN A 456 -1.52 34.01 17.46
C ASN A 456 -0.46 34.73 16.64
N VAL A 457 0.05 34.08 15.61
CA VAL A 457 1.11 34.62 14.74
C VAL A 457 0.65 35.76 13.83
N PHE A 458 -0.64 36.11 13.82
CA PHE A 458 -1.16 37.26 13.09
C PHE A 458 -1.33 38.52 13.96
N ASP A 459 -1.09 38.43 15.27
CA ASP A 459 -1.10 39.59 16.16
C ASP A 459 0.22 40.38 16.02
N PRO A 460 0.19 41.66 15.59
CA PRO A 460 1.38 42.49 15.46
C PRO A 460 2.21 42.61 16.75
N ASN A 461 1.58 42.50 17.93
CA ASN A 461 2.28 42.63 19.22
C ASN A 461 3.24 41.48 19.49
N VAL A 462 3.01 40.34 18.87
CA VAL A 462 3.76 39.09 19.03
C VAL A 462 4.94 39.00 18.06
N LEU A 463 4.89 39.75 16.95
CA LEU A 463 5.87 39.70 15.88
C LEU A 463 7.13 40.53 16.19
N LEU A 464 8.26 40.09 15.62
CA LEU A 464 9.45 40.93 15.52
C LEU A 464 9.21 42.07 14.52
N PRO A 465 9.91 43.21 14.66
CA PRO A 465 9.97 44.23 13.60
C PRO A 465 10.37 43.61 12.26
N VAL A 466 9.86 44.15 11.15
CA VAL A 466 10.08 43.60 9.80
C VAL A 466 11.58 43.53 9.47
N GLU A 467 12.35 44.48 9.98
CA GLU A 467 13.80 44.57 9.81
C GLU A 467 14.53 43.39 10.47
N GLU A 468 14.01 42.87 11.57
CA GLU A 468 14.60 41.80 12.38
C GLU A 468 14.18 40.39 11.94
N ILE A 469 13.24 40.27 10.98
CA ILE A 469 12.81 38.97 10.47
C ILE A 469 13.99 38.24 9.82
N ASN A 470 14.25 37.02 10.31
CA ASN A 470 15.31 36.17 9.80
C ASN A 470 14.87 35.47 8.50
N VAL A 471 15.49 35.89 7.40
CA VAL A 471 15.30 35.31 6.05
C VAL A 471 16.52 34.50 5.59
N GLY A 472 17.47 34.24 6.50
CA GLY A 472 18.72 33.54 6.24
C GLY A 472 19.88 34.46 5.86
N LEU A 473 21.10 34.10 6.27
CA LEU A 473 22.31 34.92 6.11
C LEU A 473 22.61 35.27 4.65
N ASN A 474 22.54 34.29 3.75
CA ASN A 474 22.84 34.50 2.32
C ASN A 474 21.82 35.46 1.68
N THR A 475 20.55 35.32 2.04
CA THR A 475 19.49 36.24 1.60
C THR A 475 19.76 37.65 2.12
N MET A 476 20.04 37.81 3.42
CA MET A 476 20.34 39.12 4.01
C MET A 476 21.56 39.80 3.38
N ASN A 477 22.59 39.03 3.02
CA ASN A 477 23.75 39.57 2.32
C ASN A 477 23.40 40.06 0.92
N LEU A 478 22.59 39.31 0.16
CA LEU A 478 22.14 39.72 -1.17
C LEU A 478 21.27 40.99 -1.12
N LEU A 479 20.39 41.11 -0.12
CA LEU A 479 19.50 42.27 0.02
C LEU A 479 20.25 43.58 0.34
N LYS A 480 21.51 43.54 0.79
CA LYS A 480 22.32 44.75 1.03
C LYS A 480 22.56 45.55 -0.25
N ASP A 481 22.62 44.87 -1.38
CA ASP A 481 22.86 45.46 -2.71
C ASP A 481 21.54 45.84 -3.42
N CYS A 482 20.40 45.60 -2.78
CA CYS A 482 19.05 45.81 -3.33
C CYS A 482 18.38 47.11 -2.80
N ILE A 483 17.29 47.51 -3.47
CA ILE A 483 16.49 48.70 -3.11
C ILE A 483 15.75 48.46 -1.77
N LYS A 484 15.85 49.41 -0.83
CA LYS A 484 15.28 49.27 0.52
C LYS A 484 13.76 49.04 0.55
N ALA A 485 12.97 49.75 -0.26
CA ALA A 485 11.51 49.62 -0.27
C ALA A 485 11.06 48.21 -0.72
N ASP A 486 11.69 47.70 -1.76
CA ASP A 486 11.43 46.36 -2.28
C ASP A 486 11.92 45.26 -1.31
N ASN A 487 13.00 45.52 -0.54
CA ASN A 487 13.44 44.63 0.54
C ASN A 487 12.37 44.46 1.63
N GLU A 488 11.66 45.53 1.99
CA GLU A 488 10.56 45.47 2.96
C GLU A 488 9.41 44.60 2.43
N GLN A 489 9.01 44.82 1.17
CA GLN A 489 7.99 44.00 0.51
C GLN A 489 8.40 42.51 0.44
N PHE A 490 9.67 42.24 0.14
CA PHE A 490 10.24 40.89 0.16
C PHE A 490 10.11 40.25 1.56
N LYS A 491 10.49 40.97 2.61
CA LYS A 491 10.42 40.47 3.99
C LYS A 491 8.98 40.26 4.46
N LEU A 492 8.03 41.12 4.07
CA LEU A 492 6.61 40.93 4.35
C LEU A 492 6.06 39.64 3.70
N LYS A 493 6.52 39.29 2.50
CA LYS A 493 6.18 38.01 1.86
C LYS A 493 6.76 36.81 2.61
N CYS A 494 8.00 36.91 3.07
CA CYS A 494 8.62 35.88 3.91
C CYS A 494 7.94 35.75 5.29
N LEU A 495 7.49 36.87 5.87
CA LEU A 495 6.70 36.88 7.11
C LEU A 495 5.40 36.09 6.94
N LYS A 496 4.65 36.37 5.86
CA LYS A 496 3.42 35.64 5.54
C LYS A 496 3.66 34.14 5.36
N PHE A 497 4.74 33.76 4.69
CA PHE A 497 5.17 32.36 4.60
C PHE A 497 5.27 31.73 6.00
N TYR A 498 6.00 32.35 6.93
CA TYR A 498 6.17 31.82 8.28
C TYR A 498 4.87 31.77 9.08
N GLN A 499 4.06 32.83 9.01
CA GLN A 499 2.75 32.89 9.66
C GLN A 499 1.83 31.76 9.18
N VAL A 500 1.73 31.56 7.86
CA VAL A 500 0.94 30.48 7.27
C VAL A 500 1.50 29.11 7.65
N ALA A 501 2.82 28.93 7.66
CA ALA A 501 3.46 27.70 8.10
C ALA A 501 3.08 27.34 9.55
N VAL A 502 3.22 28.28 10.49
CA VAL A 502 2.88 28.05 11.90
C VAL A 502 1.38 27.82 12.10
N ALA A 503 0.52 28.62 11.44
CA ALA A 503 -0.92 28.44 11.53
C ALA A 503 -1.38 27.07 11.00
N GLN A 504 -0.82 26.61 9.88
CA GLN A 504 -1.11 25.27 9.34
C GLN A 504 -0.52 24.17 10.21
N ALA A 505 0.64 24.39 10.85
CA ALA A 505 1.22 23.43 11.80
C ALA A 505 0.30 23.21 13.00
N PHE A 506 -0.22 24.27 13.62
CA PHE A 506 -1.21 24.16 14.70
C PHE A 506 -2.50 23.44 14.29
N LYS A 507 -2.89 23.56 13.02
CA LYS A 507 -4.10 22.90 12.47
C LYS A 507 -3.91 21.41 12.19
N ARG A 508 -2.69 20.99 11.84
CA ARG A 508 -2.44 19.67 11.20
C ARG A 508 -1.56 18.73 12.00
N LEU A 509 -0.81 19.26 12.96
CA LEU A 509 0.08 18.50 13.83
C LEU A 509 -0.51 18.43 15.24
N PRO A 510 -0.17 17.40 16.04
CA PRO A 510 -0.68 17.22 17.40
C PRO A 510 0.02 18.16 18.40
N THR A 511 0.05 19.46 18.12
CA THR A 511 0.73 20.45 18.97
C THR A 511 -0.05 20.77 20.24
N LYS A 512 -1.39 20.70 20.17
CA LYS A 512 -2.32 20.99 21.29
C LYS A 512 -3.14 19.77 21.70
N ASP A 513 -2.78 18.60 21.17
CA ASP A 513 -3.55 17.38 21.37
C ASP A 513 -3.20 16.74 22.72
N LYS A 514 -4.20 16.60 23.59
CA LYS A 514 -4.04 16.05 24.94
C LYS A 514 -3.63 14.59 24.92
N PHE A 515 -4.17 13.78 24.01
CA PHE A 515 -3.82 12.37 23.89
C PHE A 515 -2.32 12.23 23.62
N TYR A 516 -1.80 12.92 22.60
CA TYR A 516 -0.38 12.85 22.26
C TYR A 516 0.54 13.47 23.31
N LYS A 517 0.07 14.48 24.05
CA LYS A 517 0.80 15.00 25.21
C LYS A 517 0.95 13.91 26.27
N ASN A 518 -0.14 13.23 26.60
CA ASN A 518 -0.17 12.28 27.70
C ASN A 518 0.55 10.97 27.38
N ILE A 519 0.52 10.46 26.14
CA ILE A 519 1.26 9.22 25.77
C ILE A 519 2.78 9.33 25.93
N THR A 520 3.33 10.54 26.15
CA THR A 520 4.75 10.71 26.46
C THR A 520 5.16 9.97 27.75
N PHE A 521 4.19 9.56 28.59
CA PHE A 521 4.42 8.69 29.74
C PHE A 521 5.07 7.35 29.38
N VAL A 522 4.91 6.87 28.14
CA VAL A 522 5.46 5.59 27.67
C VAL A 522 7.00 5.58 27.70
N GLN A 523 7.65 6.74 27.74
CA GLN A 523 9.10 6.78 27.94
C GLN A 523 9.45 6.38 29.39
N PRO A 524 10.40 5.45 29.62
CA PRO A 524 10.76 4.99 30.97
C PRO A 524 11.09 6.14 31.94
N GLN A 525 11.88 7.12 31.46
CA GLN A 525 12.22 8.31 32.24
C GLN A 525 11.01 9.17 32.64
N ASN A 526 9.91 9.12 31.88
CA ASN A 526 8.70 9.87 32.17
C ASN A 526 7.76 9.06 33.07
N ALA A 527 7.67 7.74 32.84
CA ALA A 527 6.87 6.81 33.65
C ALA A 527 7.34 6.78 35.11
N LEU A 528 8.66 6.81 35.34
CA LEU A 528 9.28 6.72 36.66
C LEU A 528 9.40 8.07 37.38
N ASN A 529 9.07 9.18 36.70
CA ASN A 529 9.23 10.52 37.26
C ASN A 529 8.02 10.95 38.09
N VAL A 530 8.25 11.15 39.39
CA VAL A 530 7.23 11.57 40.37
C VAL A 530 6.66 12.95 40.07
N ASN A 531 7.47 13.86 39.50
CA ASN A 531 7.08 15.24 39.23
C ASN A 531 6.23 15.40 37.97
N LEU A 532 6.27 14.42 37.05
CA LEU A 532 5.50 14.45 35.83
C LEU A 532 4.09 13.92 36.06
N LYS A 533 3.09 14.74 35.71
CA LYS A 533 1.68 14.35 35.73
C LYS A 533 1.21 14.16 34.30
N HIS A 534 0.67 12.98 34.03
CA HIS A 534 0.04 12.63 32.77
C HIS A 534 -1.41 12.26 33.09
N ASP A 535 -2.35 12.81 32.32
CA ASP A 535 -3.76 12.46 32.39
C ASP A 535 -3.99 11.27 31.45
N ILE A 536 -4.00 10.06 32.02
CA ILE A 536 -4.11 8.81 31.26
C ILE A 536 -5.52 8.23 31.28
N ASP A 537 -6.48 8.91 31.89
CA ASP A 537 -7.85 8.43 32.06
C ASP A 537 -8.52 8.17 30.70
N GLU A 538 -8.47 9.14 29.79
CA GLU A 538 -9.02 8.99 28.43
C GLU A 538 -8.30 7.89 27.64
N ILE A 539 -6.98 7.73 27.84
CA ILE A 539 -6.15 6.72 27.17
C ILE A 539 -6.57 5.31 27.65
N CYS A 540 -6.64 5.10 28.97
CA CYS A 540 -7.05 3.83 29.54
C CYS A 540 -8.50 3.48 29.18
N ASN A 541 -9.40 4.47 29.18
CA ASN A 541 -10.79 4.28 28.76
C ASN A 541 -10.93 3.94 27.28
N THR A 542 -10.05 4.46 26.42
CA THR A 542 -10.00 4.11 25.00
C THR A 542 -9.79 2.60 24.82
N PHE A 543 -8.96 1.97 25.67
CA PHE A 543 -8.61 0.54 25.59
C PHE A 543 -9.31 -0.33 26.64
N LYS A 544 -10.44 0.10 27.20
CA LYS A 544 -11.17 -0.62 28.26
C LYS A 544 -11.65 -2.04 27.88
N ASN A 545 -11.66 -2.36 26.59
CA ASN A 545 -11.95 -3.71 26.09
C ASN A 545 -10.75 -4.66 26.18
N LYS A 546 -9.56 -4.16 26.52
CA LYS A 546 -8.30 -4.91 26.66
C LYS A 546 -7.77 -4.96 28.09
N ILE A 547 -8.08 -3.94 28.89
CA ILE A 547 -7.54 -3.75 30.24
C ILE A 547 -8.64 -3.21 31.18
N ASP A 548 -8.39 -3.30 32.48
CA ASP A 548 -9.17 -2.60 33.50
C ASP A 548 -8.62 -1.16 33.66
N PRO A 549 -9.37 -0.11 33.29
CA PRO A 549 -8.88 1.26 33.32
C PRO A 549 -8.52 1.74 34.74
N VAL A 550 -9.31 1.34 35.75
CA VAL A 550 -9.10 1.78 37.13
C VAL A 550 -7.81 1.19 37.68
N LYS A 551 -7.56 -0.09 37.39
CA LYS A 551 -6.29 -0.73 37.74
C LYS A 551 -5.14 -0.08 37.00
N ALA A 552 -5.23 0.16 35.69
CA ALA A 552 -4.15 0.81 34.93
C ALA A 552 -3.74 2.17 35.50
N ILE A 553 -4.72 3.01 35.88
CA ILE A 553 -4.45 4.33 36.49
C ILE A 553 -3.76 4.16 37.85
N THR A 554 -4.22 3.22 38.67
CA THR A 554 -3.63 2.93 39.98
C THR A 554 -2.20 2.41 39.83
N GLU A 555 -1.98 1.44 38.93
CA GLU A 555 -0.67 0.88 38.60
C GLU A 555 0.31 1.98 38.16
N TYR A 556 -0.13 2.88 37.28
CA TYR A 556 0.72 3.98 36.81
C TYR A 556 1.15 4.94 37.92
N ASN A 557 0.25 5.26 38.86
CA ASN A 557 0.60 6.09 40.01
C ASN A 557 1.59 5.38 40.94
N ASN A 558 1.46 4.06 41.09
CA ASN A 558 2.35 3.26 41.94
C ASN A 558 3.75 3.11 41.34
N ILE A 559 3.90 2.98 40.02
CA ILE A 559 5.21 2.85 39.33
C ILE A 559 6.19 3.94 39.76
N LYS A 560 5.72 5.18 39.91
CA LYS A 560 6.54 6.35 40.24
C LYS A 560 7.26 6.25 41.59
N ILE A 561 6.66 5.51 42.53
CA ILE A 561 7.13 5.41 43.92
C ILE A 561 7.59 3.99 44.30
N TYR A 562 7.39 3.00 43.42
CA TYR A 562 7.67 1.59 43.73
C TYR A 562 9.17 1.28 43.75
N PHE A 563 9.92 1.86 42.82
CA PHE A 563 11.34 1.57 42.62
C PHE A 563 12.24 2.55 43.37
N SER A 564 13.34 2.04 43.93
CA SER A 564 14.48 2.82 44.41
C SER A 564 15.19 3.54 43.25
N GLU A 565 16.03 4.53 43.55
CA GLU A 565 16.76 5.28 42.52
C GLU A 565 17.73 4.38 41.72
N GLU A 566 18.39 3.42 42.36
CA GLU A 566 19.26 2.44 41.68
C GLU A 566 18.47 1.55 40.70
N GLU A 567 17.28 1.09 41.11
CA GLU A 567 16.39 0.31 40.24
C GLU A 567 15.87 1.14 39.06
N LYS A 568 15.55 2.42 39.27
CA LYS A 568 15.15 3.34 38.20
C LYS A 568 16.26 3.55 37.18
N GLU A 569 17.50 3.72 37.62
CA GLU A 569 18.65 3.84 36.71
C GLU A 569 18.84 2.57 35.88
N SER A 570 18.72 1.38 36.48
CA SER A 570 18.78 0.12 35.74
C SER A 570 17.66 0.00 34.71
N LEU A 571 16.41 0.31 35.08
CA LEU A 571 15.23 0.18 34.22
C LEU A 571 15.20 1.20 33.07
N THR A 572 15.84 2.37 33.25
CA THR A 572 15.92 3.40 32.21
C THR A 572 17.00 3.12 31.15
N CYS A 573 17.92 2.20 31.43
CA CYS A 573 18.95 1.74 30.49
C CYS A 573 18.38 0.81 29.40
N ASP A 574 17.26 0.14 29.70
CA ASP A 574 16.58 -0.76 28.76
C ASP A 574 15.88 0.01 27.63
N ASP A 575 15.72 -0.66 26.48
CA ASP A 575 14.86 -0.13 25.44
C ASP A 575 13.40 -0.06 25.92
N VAL A 576 12.63 0.87 25.36
CA VAL A 576 11.26 1.17 25.79
C VAL A 576 10.35 -0.06 25.79
N ILE A 577 10.53 -0.99 24.84
CA ILE A 577 9.68 -2.19 24.77
C ILE A 577 10.10 -3.18 25.86
N THR A 578 11.40 -3.38 26.05
CA THR A 578 11.92 -4.23 27.13
C THR A 578 11.47 -3.73 28.50
N PHE A 579 11.57 -2.41 28.76
CA PHE A 579 11.04 -1.80 30.00
C PHE A 579 9.59 -2.21 30.27
N TRP A 580 8.67 -1.98 29.32
CA TRP A 580 7.25 -2.31 29.52
C TRP A 580 6.97 -3.82 29.54
N THR A 581 7.78 -4.64 28.87
CA THR A 581 7.63 -6.10 28.96
C THR A 581 8.08 -6.61 30.33
N THR A 582 9.18 -6.07 30.87
CA THR A 582 9.64 -6.39 32.23
C THR A 582 8.54 -6.07 33.25
N LEU A 583 7.93 -4.89 33.16
CA LEU A 583 6.82 -4.48 34.04
C LEU A 583 5.55 -5.33 33.83
N LEU A 584 5.29 -5.81 32.61
CA LEU A 584 4.17 -6.69 32.30
C LEU A 584 4.29 -8.03 33.06
N ASP A 585 5.51 -8.58 33.14
CA ASP A 585 5.79 -9.87 33.73
C ASP A 585 6.08 -9.83 35.24
N MET A 586 6.30 -8.63 35.80
CA MET A 586 6.52 -8.41 37.23
C MET A 586 5.33 -8.88 38.08
N LYS A 587 5.63 -9.70 39.09
CA LYS A 587 4.67 -10.27 40.04
C LYS A 587 5.08 -10.00 41.48
N ASN A 588 4.10 -9.94 42.37
CA ASN A 588 4.33 -9.90 43.81
C ASN A 588 4.57 -11.32 44.38
N PHE A 589 4.81 -11.42 45.69
CA PHE A 589 4.98 -12.70 46.39
C PHE A 589 3.78 -13.66 46.30
N ASN A 590 2.60 -13.16 45.93
CA ASN A 590 1.38 -13.94 45.75
C ASN A 590 1.15 -14.33 44.28
N ASP A 591 2.16 -14.21 43.41
CA ASP A 591 2.08 -14.45 41.96
C ASP A 591 1.09 -13.54 41.19
N GLU A 592 0.63 -12.45 41.80
CA GLU A 592 -0.24 -11.47 41.15
C GLU A 592 0.61 -10.43 40.41
N HIS A 593 0.18 -10.08 39.19
CA HIS A 593 0.88 -9.07 38.40
C HIS A 593 0.76 -7.68 39.02
N LEU A 594 1.88 -6.96 39.08
CA LEU A 594 1.96 -5.63 39.68
C LEU A 594 1.53 -4.50 38.73
N PHE A 595 1.95 -4.56 37.45
CA PHE A 595 1.81 -3.43 36.50
C PHE A 595 1.25 -3.86 35.14
N ARG A 596 0.43 -4.91 35.12
CA ARG A 596 0.00 -5.56 33.88
C ARG A 596 -0.87 -4.67 32.99
N ASN A 597 -1.85 -3.97 33.55
CA ASN A 597 -2.80 -3.20 32.76
C ASN A 597 -2.12 -1.98 32.11
N ILE A 598 -1.32 -1.23 32.88
CA ILE A 598 -0.60 -0.08 32.33
C ILE A 598 0.46 -0.49 31.31
N SER A 599 1.13 -1.64 31.52
CA SER A 599 2.08 -2.17 30.55
C SER A 599 1.41 -2.55 29.23
N ILE A 600 0.21 -3.16 29.27
CA ILE A 600 -0.57 -3.43 28.05
C ILE A 600 -0.93 -2.12 27.33
N VAL A 601 -1.35 -1.07 28.06
CA VAL A 601 -1.65 0.24 27.46
C VAL A 601 -0.41 0.81 26.76
N ALA A 602 0.74 0.81 27.43
CA ALA A 602 1.99 1.32 26.86
C ALA A 602 2.42 0.53 25.62
N LEU A 603 2.36 -0.80 25.67
CA LEU A 603 2.68 -1.67 24.54
C LEU A 603 1.72 -1.43 23.36
N ILE A 604 0.42 -1.26 23.62
CA ILE A 604 -0.56 -0.88 22.60
C ILE A 604 -0.18 0.47 21.96
N ILE A 605 0.14 1.48 22.76
CA ILE A 605 0.57 2.79 22.27
C ILE A 605 1.79 2.66 21.35
N LEU A 606 2.78 1.84 21.71
CA LEU A 606 3.98 1.64 20.89
C LEU A 606 3.67 0.98 19.53
N THR A 607 2.58 0.22 19.41
CA THR A 607 2.11 -0.31 18.12
C THR A 607 1.40 0.73 17.26
N LEU A 608 1.02 1.88 17.80
CA LEU A 608 0.45 2.96 17.00
C LEU A 608 1.50 3.50 16.01
N THR A 609 1.00 4.10 14.94
CA THR A 609 1.84 4.60 13.86
C THR A 609 1.75 6.12 13.79
N HIS A 610 2.87 6.74 13.43
CA HIS A 610 3.00 8.19 13.29
C HIS A 610 2.86 8.66 11.84
N GLY A 611 2.71 7.71 10.91
CA GLY A 611 2.52 8.02 9.50
C GLY A 611 2.59 6.81 8.61
N ASN A 612 2.53 7.07 7.31
CA ASN A 612 2.31 6.07 6.29
C ASN A 612 3.61 5.60 5.60
N ALA A 613 4.77 5.91 6.19
CA ALA A 613 6.07 5.64 5.58
C ALA A 613 6.31 4.14 5.32
N ASP A 614 5.80 3.25 6.19
CA ASP A 614 5.92 1.80 5.97
C ASP A 614 5.17 1.36 4.70
N VAL A 615 3.98 1.91 4.46
CA VAL A 615 3.18 1.58 3.27
C VAL A 615 3.84 2.15 2.02
N GLU A 616 4.38 3.37 2.07
CA GLU A 616 5.16 3.93 0.96
C GLU A 616 6.39 3.07 0.61
N ARG A 617 7.06 2.49 1.60
CA ARG A 617 8.17 1.54 1.35
C ARG A 617 7.67 0.28 0.64
N VAL A 618 6.50 -0.23 0.99
CA VAL A 618 5.88 -1.37 0.27
C VAL A 618 5.55 -1.00 -1.18
N PHE A 619 5.04 0.21 -1.43
CA PHE A 619 4.80 0.70 -2.80
C PHE A 619 6.09 0.86 -3.61
N SER A 620 7.19 1.25 -2.96
CA SER A 620 8.51 1.26 -3.59
C SER A 620 8.92 -0.15 -4.02
N ILE A 621 8.83 -1.14 -3.11
CA ILE A 621 9.12 -2.54 -3.43
C ILE A 621 8.19 -3.05 -4.55
N MET A 622 6.91 -2.68 -4.53
CA MET A 622 5.94 -3.03 -5.58
C MET A 622 6.40 -2.54 -6.96
N THR A 623 6.88 -1.30 -7.03
CA THR A 623 7.41 -0.69 -8.27
C THR A 623 8.63 -1.43 -8.79
N ASP A 624 9.51 -1.90 -7.90
CA ASP A 624 10.68 -2.70 -8.28
C ASP A 624 10.31 -4.11 -8.75
N VAL A 625 9.33 -4.73 -8.09
CA VAL A 625 8.82 -6.07 -8.42
C VAL A 625 8.13 -6.06 -9.79
N LYS A 626 7.34 -5.02 -10.06
CA LYS A 626 6.57 -4.85 -11.30
C LYS A 626 7.11 -3.69 -12.13
N SER A 627 8.29 -3.92 -12.70
CA SER A 627 8.96 -2.97 -13.59
C SER A 627 8.41 -2.99 -15.02
N LYS A 628 8.86 -2.05 -15.87
CA LYS A 628 8.54 -2.03 -17.32
C LYS A 628 8.79 -3.36 -18.03
N LYS A 629 9.83 -4.11 -17.62
CA LYS A 629 10.18 -5.42 -18.20
C LYS A 629 9.43 -6.59 -17.54
N ARG A 630 8.79 -6.38 -16.38
CA ARG A 630 8.10 -7.40 -15.58
C ARG A 630 6.65 -6.99 -15.23
N ASN A 631 5.95 -6.33 -16.14
CA ASN A 631 4.63 -5.75 -15.93
C ASN A 631 3.44 -6.72 -16.08
N ARG A 632 3.69 -8.00 -16.43
CA ARG A 632 2.66 -9.03 -16.65
C ARG A 632 2.34 -9.90 -15.43
N LEU A 633 2.86 -9.55 -14.25
CA LEU A 633 2.53 -10.25 -13.01
C LEU A 633 1.05 -10.02 -12.66
N SER A 634 0.35 -11.11 -12.33
CA SER A 634 -1.02 -11.03 -11.83
C SER A 634 -1.05 -10.37 -10.44
N PRO A 635 -2.15 -9.71 -10.05
CA PRO A 635 -2.34 -9.15 -8.71
C PRO A 635 -1.98 -10.11 -7.58
N ASP A 636 -2.49 -11.34 -7.62
CA ASP A 636 -2.20 -12.33 -6.57
C ASP A 636 -0.70 -12.65 -6.48
N THR A 637 -0.05 -12.85 -7.63
CA THR A 637 1.39 -13.18 -7.66
C THR A 637 2.24 -12.01 -7.14
N LEU A 638 1.81 -10.77 -7.40
CA LEU A 638 2.44 -9.57 -6.86
C LEU A 638 2.31 -9.53 -5.33
N SER A 639 1.10 -9.75 -4.80
CA SER A 639 0.86 -9.83 -3.34
C SER A 639 1.73 -10.91 -2.69
N ASP A 640 1.82 -12.10 -3.29
CA ASP A 640 2.62 -13.21 -2.76
C ASP A 640 4.14 -12.91 -2.75
N ILE A 641 4.66 -12.26 -3.82
CA ILE A 641 6.08 -11.83 -3.85
C ILE A 641 6.34 -10.79 -2.76
N LEU A 642 5.46 -9.80 -2.64
CA LEU A 642 5.61 -8.74 -1.65
C LEU A 642 5.59 -9.29 -0.23
N ARG A 643 4.67 -10.22 0.06
CA ARG A 643 4.60 -10.92 1.34
C ARG A 643 5.92 -11.60 1.70
N VAL A 644 6.49 -12.38 0.78
CA VAL A 644 7.79 -13.05 0.99
C VAL A 644 8.92 -12.03 1.17
N LYS A 645 8.96 -10.96 0.38
CA LYS A 645 9.99 -9.93 0.50
C LYS A 645 9.93 -9.17 1.83
N ILE A 646 8.74 -8.81 2.27
CA ILE A 646 8.51 -8.08 3.51
C ILE A 646 8.86 -8.97 4.70
N ASP A 647 8.42 -10.23 4.71
CA ASP A 647 8.77 -11.20 5.76
C ASP A 647 10.29 -11.40 5.90
N LEU A 648 11.00 -11.52 4.77
CA LEU A 648 12.46 -11.60 4.76
C LEU A 648 13.13 -10.35 5.33
N ALA A 649 12.62 -9.17 4.97
CA ALA A 649 13.13 -7.90 5.49
C ALA A 649 12.87 -7.77 7.00
N THR A 650 11.67 -8.08 7.47
CA THR A 650 11.28 -8.05 8.89
C THR A 650 12.13 -9.00 9.74
N LYS A 651 12.44 -10.20 9.20
CA LYS A 651 13.31 -11.18 9.89
C LYS A 651 14.80 -10.90 9.75
N ASN A 652 15.18 -9.88 8.96
CA ASN A 652 16.55 -9.59 8.57
C ASN A 652 17.28 -10.83 8.01
N LYS A 653 16.63 -11.55 7.08
CA LYS A 653 17.13 -12.78 6.45
C LYS A 653 17.19 -12.64 4.92
N CYS A 654 18.08 -13.41 4.31
CA CYS A 654 18.20 -13.56 2.85
C CYS A 654 17.58 -14.89 2.38
N CYS A 655 17.36 -15.03 1.08
CA CYS A 655 16.87 -16.27 0.46
C CYS A 655 17.74 -17.50 0.78
N THR A 656 19.04 -17.31 1.05
CA THR A 656 19.99 -18.36 1.44
C THR A 656 19.93 -18.73 2.92
N SER A 657 19.58 -17.77 3.79
CA SER A 657 19.58 -17.94 5.25
C SER A 657 18.19 -18.16 5.86
N TYR A 658 17.13 -18.07 5.04
CA TYR A 658 15.74 -18.26 5.49
C TYR A 658 15.53 -19.68 6.05
N ALA A 659 14.86 -19.83 7.18
CA ALA A 659 14.62 -21.15 7.76
C ALA A 659 13.47 -21.87 7.04
N ILE A 660 13.72 -23.09 6.53
CA ILE A 660 12.68 -23.93 5.93
C ILE A 660 12.14 -24.86 7.04
N SER A 661 11.00 -24.48 7.60
CA SER A 661 10.31 -25.22 8.67
C SER A 661 9.47 -26.41 8.17
N GLU A 662 9.02 -27.26 9.10
CA GLU A 662 8.13 -28.39 8.83
C GLU A 662 6.82 -27.99 8.14
N SER A 663 6.27 -26.80 8.45
CA SER A 663 5.09 -26.26 7.76
C SER A 663 5.29 -26.14 6.24
N HIS A 664 6.50 -25.77 5.79
CA HIS A 664 6.79 -25.71 4.36
C HIS A 664 6.78 -27.11 3.73
N PHE A 665 7.35 -28.10 4.40
CA PHE A 665 7.34 -29.49 3.92
C PHE A 665 5.92 -30.06 3.86
N GLN A 666 5.09 -29.77 4.87
CA GLN A 666 3.69 -30.18 4.90
C GLN A 666 2.88 -29.61 3.72
N LYS A 667 3.14 -28.35 3.34
CA LYS A 667 2.45 -27.70 2.21
C LYS A 667 3.05 -28.03 0.85
N PHE A 668 4.30 -28.49 0.80
CA PHE A 668 4.95 -28.95 -0.43
C PHE A 668 4.43 -30.34 -0.81
N ASN A 669 3.23 -30.37 -1.36
CA ASN A 669 2.53 -31.60 -1.74
C ASN A 669 1.68 -31.37 -3.01
N GLN A 670 0.98 -32.39 -3.50
CA GLN A 670 0.15 -32.29 -4.71
C GLN A 670 -0.93 -31.19 -4.66
N PHE A 671 -1.42 -30.83 -3.47
CA PHE A 671 -2.44 -29.82 -3.27
C PHE A 671 -1.91 -28.40 -3.55
N MET A 672 -0.59 -28.18 -3.60
CA MET A 672 -0.02 -26.88 -3.99
C MET A 672 -0.33 -26.47 -5.44
N TYR A 673 -0.85 -27.38 -6.26
CA TYR A 673 -1.32 -27.09 -7.62
C TYR A 673 -2.85 -26.91 -7.70
N GLN A 674 -3.58 -27.21 -6.63
CA GLN A 674 -5.01 -27.00 -6.59
C GLN A 674 -5.29 -25.52 -6.36
N PHE A 675 -5.85 -24.87 -7.37
CA PHE A 675 -6.34 -23.51 -7.23
C PHE A 675 -7.60 -23.55 -6.37
N LYS A 676 -7.57 -22.96 -5.17
CA LYS A 676 -8.80 -22.68 -4.42
C LYS A 676 -9.68 -21.76 -5.28
N THR A 677 -10.66 -22.32 -5.98
CA THR A 677 -11.75 -21.54 -6.55
C THR A 677 -12.47 -20.86 -5.38
N LYS A 678 -12.62 -19.53 -5.44
CA LYS A 678 -13.24 -18.66 -4.41
C LYS A 678 -14.70 -19.02 -4.00
N ASN A 679 -15.22 -20.19 -4.38
CA ASN A 679 -16.61 -20.61 -4.18
C ASN A 679 -16.80 -21.85 -3.27
N GLU A 680 -15.73 -22.42 -2.68
CA GLU A 680 -15.88 -23.63 -1.83
C GLU A 680 -15.95 -23.36 -0.32
N ALA A 681 -15.75 -22.12 0.13
CA ALA A 681 -15.89 -21.74 1.55
C ALA A 681 -17.35 -21.63 2.04
N THR A 682 -18.34 -21.72 1.15
CA THR A 682 -19.78 -21.58 1.49
C THR A 682 -20.54 -22.91 1.55
N ARG A 683 -19.88 -24.07 1.50
CA ARG A 683 -20.56 -25.38 1.51
C ARG A 683 -20.25 -26.31 2.69
N SER A 684 -19.71 -25.78 3.79
CA SER A 684 -19.54 -26.57 5.00
C SER A 684 -19.94 -25.78 6.24
N THR A 685 -21.24 -25.51 6.37
CA THR A 685 -22.02 -25.43 7.63
C THR A 685 -23.42 -24.90 7.29
N ALA A 686 -24.34 -25.81 6.95
CA ALA A 686 -25.76 -25.56 7.09
C ALA A 686 -26.32 -26.72 7.91
N PRO A 687 -26.88 -26.49 9.11
CA PRO A 687 -27.59 -27.52 9.85
C PRO A 687 -28.79 -28.00 9.03
N LYS A 688 -29.02 -29.30 9.00
CA LYS A 688 -30.26 -29.88 8.48
C LYS A 688 -31.41 -29.42 9.38
N GLU A 689 -32.22 -28.49 8.92
CA GLU A 689 -33.54 -28.26 9.50
C GLU A 689 -34.43 -29.46 9.17
N ASN A 690 -34.85 -30.16 10.22
CA ASN A 690 -35.92 -31.14 10.16
C ASN A 690 -37.22 -30.39 9.90
N VAL A 691 -37.81 -30.61 8.73
CA VAL A 691 -39.20 -30.27 8.46
C VAL A 691 -40.06 -31.22 9.30
N CYS A 692 -40.69 -30.66 10.33
CA CYS A 692 -41.77 -31.33 11.05
C CYS A 692 -43.07 -30.71 10.52
N ASP A 693 -43.89 -31.56 9.91
CA ASP A 693 -45.26 -31.24 9.50
C ASP A 693 -46.09 -30.87 10.73
N THR A 694 -46.76 -29.72 10.68
CA THR A 694 -47.99 -29.46 11.43
C THR A 694 -48.92 -28.60 10.59
N ASP A 695 -49.87 -29.28 9.94
CA ASP A 695 -51.21 -28.74 9.69
C ASP A 695 -51.82 -28.27 11.01
N THR A 696 -52.42 -27.07 11.05
CA THR A 696 -53.85 -26.83 11.34
C THR A 696 -54.14 -25.36 11.67
N SER A 697 -55.07 -24.80 10.88
CA SER A 697 -56.17 -23.87 11.22
C SER A 697 -55.94 -22.55 11.97
N ASP A 698 -56.31 -21.49 11.25
CA ASP A 698 -57.01 -20.28 11.69
C ASP A 698 -57.83 -20.40 12.99
N SER A 699 -57.66 -19.44 13.91
CA SER A 699 -58.72 -18.55 14.42
C SER A 699 -58.23 -17.72 15.63
N ASP A 700 -58.59 -16.44 15.58
CA ASP A 700 -58.52 -15.36 16.60
C ASP A 700 -57.22 -14.55 16.76
#